data_AF-A0A5B6U8F3-F1
#
_entry.id   AF-A0A5B6U8F3-F1
#
_cell.length_a   1.000
_cell.length_b   1.000
_cell.length_c   1.000
_cell.angle_alpha   90.00
_cell.angle_beta   90.00
_cell.angle_gamma   90.00
#
_symmetry.space_group_name_H-M   'P 1'
#
loop_
_entity.id
_entity.type
_entity.pdbx_description
1 polymer ?
#
loop_
_entity_poly.entity_id
_entity_poly.type
_entity_poly.pdbx_seq_one_letter_code
_entity_poly.pdbx_strand_id
1 'polypeptide(L)'
;MDCQNVVQLDCLDDDEAWTLFEKKASLDDFSDDSIKILANQVVKKCGGLPIAIVPLGSALKGKTHHEWKAAYRRLKDRRLTEIEDVNEENAYVCLEASFDYLKNMETKTCFLLCSIFPEDDEIYVENLVGYAWGLELYKGMDSIKDVRSKVLASIETLKNFGLLLDCGERHVKIHDVVRQFALWIASSRKEISFGTVETLPMDENFKHYTAISFETDQTDELPKRVGFPYLKLLLLDSIMGTSSEFFKGMKALQVCALKYLLISLSAFQFHMNLRTLCLIDCKLSDISMLGKLKTLHILSLSRSDITELPTEAGDLEKLRLLDLSYCNELRRITPNLIRRLSNLEELYLHGCSSLKWATENSTKRERYSSLSELNLLPKLVVILLDISSEHLLDGFVFHRLRSFDVCIGITREILWYGRYLETCPISRSLRIEKFVDACNVEGHPNLIPSLDLGFSNLTSLDLYSCGSMQWLIDASKQQMCNVPQPQGFLQNLEEVIVSVCDKMQVLFPIAELRSIEQEGPSRHLSLQSLKIVEINGCNNLKYIFPISVANSLGQLHTLKIESCSQLEDIIQDRQAAYKCLLQSLREVSLIDLPQLKGNNVSDILLTQSSLQKLKVHNCPQLTHFFISTTIQELVFGKMTNEQLSNLHLCKYEELEQDQTSSQDHLLPICFPNLILIDILECESLKSLFPIIAAQGSSKKLNAPNLQILKIESCSGMEEIIQPSQVSIISFQCLREVQVTKCNNLKFLFPMCVANSLGKLQTLKIERCFGMEEIIQPTQVSTISFQCLREVHITECNNLKFLFPTCVATSLEQLQTLMIERCFGMEEIIQDSQVSTISFQCLREVQVTECNNLKFLFECVLLLVLGNYKL
;
A
#
# COMPACT_ATOMS: atom_id res chain seq x y z
N MET A 1 -0.78 -19.70 -13.45
CA MET A 1 -1.32 -18.33 -13.47
C MET A 1 -1.33 -17.92 -14.92
N ASP A 2 -2.48 -18.06 -15.58
CA ASP A 2 -2.64 -17.64 -16.97
C ASP A 2 -3.05 -16.17 -16.95
N CYS A 3 -2.13 -15.27 -17.28
CA CYS A 3 -2.42 -13.84 -17.38
C CYS A 3 -3.30 -13.62 -18.62
N GLN A 4 -4.56 -13.24 -18.44
CA GLN A 4 -5.50 -13.01 -19.55
C GLN A 4 -5.62 -11.51 -19.90
N ASN A 5 -5.65 -11.29 -21.22
CA ASN A 5 -5.90 -10.05 -21.98
C ASN A 5 -4.76 -9.01 -22.04
N VAL A 6 -3.95 -9.13 -23.10
CA VAL A 6 -3.09 -8.04 -23.61
C VAL A 6 -3.98 -6.95 -24.19
N VAL A 7 -4.14 -5.84 -23.47
CA VAL A 7 -4.77 -4.62 -23.99
C VAL A 7 -3.72 -3.87 -24.80
N GLN A 8 -3.86 -3.88 -26.13
CA GLN A 8 -2.98 -3.11 -27.00
C GLN A 8 -3.35 -1.63 -26.90
N LEU A 9 -2.46 -0.83 -26.31
CA LEU A 9 -2.58 0.62 -26.26
C LEU A 9 -1.90 1.20 -27.50
N ASP A 10 -2.65 1.94 -28.32
CA ASP A 10 -2.10 2.68 -29.46
C ASP A 10 -1.25 3.86 -28.98
N CYS A 11 -0.39 4.38 -29.87
CA CYS A 11 0.35 5.62 -29.60
C CYS A 11 -0.61 6.80 -29.44
N LEU A 12 -0.21 7.80 -28.64
CA LEU A 12 -0.96 9.04 -28.52
C LEU A 12 -1.05 9.73 -29.88
N ASP A 13 -2.21 10.32 -30.19
CA ASP A 13 -2.32 11.20 -31.34
C ASP A 13 -1.51 12.50 -31.14
N ASP A 14 -1.37 13.30 -32.21
CA ASP A 14 -0.54 14.51 -32.19
C ASP A 14 -1.01 15.53 -31.14
N ASP A 15 -2.32 15.64 -30.88
CA ASP A 15 -2.90 16.60 -29.94
C ASP A 15 -2.72 16.12 -28.49
N GLU A 16 -2.93 14.83 -28.23
CA GLU A 16 -2.68 14.18 -26.95
C GLU A 16 -1.18 14.21 -26.59
N ALA A 17 -0.31 13.91 -27.56
CA ALA A 17 1.14 13.94 -27.40
C ALA A 17 1.64 15.37 -27.12
N TRP A 18 1.13 16.37 -27.83
CA TRP A 18 1.43 17.77 -27.56
C TRP A 18 1.00 18.18 -26.16
N THR A 19 -0.25 17.87 -25.79
CA THR A 19 -0.81 18.21 -24.47
C THR A 19 0.02 17.61 -23.33
N LEU A 20 0.43 16.34 -23.47
CA LEU A 20 1.29 15.69 -22.48
C LEU A 20 2.67 16.36 -22.40
N PHE A 21 3.28 16.68 -23.55
CA PHE A 21 4.60 17.31 -23.61
C PHE A 21 4.58 18.72 -23.03
N GLU A 22 3.60 19.55 -23.41
CA GLU A 22 3.41 20.92 -22.92
C GLU A 22 3.36 20.95 -21.39
N LYS A 23 2.57 20.04 -20.80
CA LYS A 23 2.47 19.85 -19.35
C LYS A 23 3.83 19.49 -18.71
N LYS A 24 4.59 18.59 -19.32
CA LYS A 24 5.88 18.11 -18.76
C LYS A 24 7.01 19.12 -18.93
N ALA A 25 7.08 19.80 -20.08
CA ALA A 25 8.03 20.87 -20.35
C ALA A 25 7.68 22.18 -19.61
N SER A 26 6.47 22.27 -19.03
CA SER A 26 5.93 23.48 -18.39
C SER A 26 5.93 24.67 -19.34
N LEU A 27 5.45 24.43 -20.56
CA LEU A 27 5.15 25.48 -21.52
C LEU A 27 3.75 26.02 -21.22
N ASP A 28 3.58 27.33 -21.30
CA ASP A 28 2.32 28.03 -21.06
C ASP A 28 2.00 29.00 -22.21
N ASP A 29 0.84 29.64 -22.16
CA ASP A 29 0.42 30.62 -23.16
C ASP A 29 1.41 31.78 -23.32
N PHE A 30 2.20 32.08 -22.28
CA PHE A 30 3.19 33.15 -22.25
C PHE A 30 4.60 32.74 -22.72
N SER A 31 4.81 31.46 -23.03
CA SER A 31 6.08 30.93 -23.48
C SER A 31 6.41 31.41 -24.90
N ASP A 32 7.68 31.74 -25.16
CA ASP A 32 8.18 32.29 -26.44
C ASP A 32 7.77 31.41 -27.64
N ASP A 33 7.13 32.02 -28.64
CA ASP A 33 6.67 31.36 -29.87
C ASP A 33 7.81 30.60 -30.59
N SER A 34 9.04 31.12 -30.51
CA SER A 34 10.22 30.44 -31.09
C SER A 34 10.54 29.13 -30.38
N ILE A 35 10.30 29.05 -29.07
CA ILE A 35 10.43 27.81 -28.28
C ILE A 35 9.28 26.87 -28.60
N LYS A 36 8.04 27.35 -28.71
CA LYS A 36 6.87 26.52 -29.07
C LYS A 36 7.02 25.85 -30.44
N ILE A 37 7.62 26.54 -31.42
CA ILE A 37 7.93 25.96 -32.74
C ILE A 37 8.93 24.80 -32.61
N LEU A 38 10.02 25.00 -31.85
CA LEU A 38 11.02 23.94 -31.62
C LEU A 38 10.42 22.79 -30.81
N ALA A 39 9.61 23.07 -29.80
CA ALA A 39 8.92 22.08 -28.99
C ALA A 39 8.04 21.16 -29.84
N ASN A 40 7.24 21.72 -30.76
CA ASN A 40 6.42 20.94 -31.68
C ASN A 40 7.27 19.99 -32.55
N GLN A 41 8.43 20.45 -33.01
CA GLN A 41 9.34 19.61 -33.78
C GLN A 41 9.98 18.49 -32.95
N VAL A 42 10.23 18.75 -31.67
CA VAL A 42 10.73 17.76 -30.72
C VAL A 42 9.67 16.71 -30.40
N VAL A 43 8.42 17.10 -30.13
CA VAL A 43 7.31 16.16 -29.83
C VAL A 43 7.09 15.17 -30.97
N LYS A 44 7.16 15.65 -32.22
CA LYS A 44 7.04 14.78 -33.39
C LYS A 44 8.12 13.70 -33.48
N LYS A 45 9.29 13.93 -32.87
CA LYS A 45 10.35 12.92 -32.76
C LYS A 45 10.08 11.86 -31.71
N CYS A 46 9.20 12.13 -30.75
CA CYS A 46 8.78 11.14 -29.76
C CYS A 46 7.76 10.13 -30.29
N GLY A 47 7.20 10.34 -31.49
CA GLY A 47 6.32 9.37 -32.16
C GLY A 47 5.04 9.01 -31.40
N GLY A 48 4.51 9.93 -30.58
CA GLY A 48 3.31 9.66 -29.76
C GLY A 48 3.55 8.75 -28.56
N LEU A 49 4.80 8.38 -28.25
CA LEU A 49 5.13 7.46 -27.16
C LEU A 49 5.28 8.19 -25.82
N PRO A 50 4.44 7.93 -24.80
CA PRO A 50 4.56 8.57 -23.49
C PRO A 50 5.94 8.39 -22.84
N ILE A 51 6.54 7.20 -23.03
CA ILE A 51 7.87 6.84 -22.52
C ILE A 51 9.02 7.67 -23.12
N ALA A 52 8.80 8.27 -24.30
CA ALA A 52 9.73 9.21 -24.93
C ALA A 52 9.36 10.67 -24.60
N ILE A 53 8.06 10.99 -24.63
CA ILE A 53 7.53 12.33 -24.39
C ILE A 53 7.84 12.82 -22.98
N VAL A 54 7.53 12.01 -21.96
CA VAL A 54 7.65 12.43 -20.56
C VAL A 54 9.10 12.74 -20.20
N PRO A 55 10.09 11.86 -20.46
CA PRO A 55 11.46 12.18 -20.10
C PRO A 55 12.05 13.35 -20.86
N LEU A 56 11.72 13.50 -22.14
CA LEU A 56 12.28 14.58 -22.94
C LEU A 56 11.65 15.94 -22.60
N GLY A 57 10.32 15.97 -22.40
CA GLY A 57 9.62 17.15 -21.91
C GLY A 57 10.16 17.60 -20.55
N SER A 58 10.29 16.66 -19.60
CA SER A 58 10.88 16.96 -18.29
C SER A 58 12.32 17.47 -18.38
N ALA A 59 13.15 16.91 -19.26
CA ALA A 59 14.54 17.32 -19.43
C ALA A 59 14.69 18.73 -20.01
N LEU A 60 13.75 19.15 -20.86
CA LEU A 60 13.75 20.46 -21.53
C LEU A 60 12.99 21.55 -20.74
N LYS A 61 12.42 21.20 -19.59
CA LYS A 61 11.77 22.15 -18.69
C LYS A 61 12.75 23.23 -18.23
N GLY A 62 12.33 24.49 -18.37
CA GLY A 62 13.10 25.66 -17.96
C GLY A 62 14.38 25.92 -18.76
N LYS A 63 14.53 25.27 -19.92
CA LYS A 63 15.71 25.44 -20.81
C LYS A 63 15.60 26.66 -21.69
N THR A 64 16.75 27.23 -22.02
CA THR A 64 16.85 28.40 -22.92
C THR A 64 16.56 28.03 -24.36
N HIS A 65 16.16 28.99 -25.19
CA HIS A 65 15.94 28.78 -26.63
C HIS A 65 17.17 28.15 -27.33
N HIS A 66 18.39 28.49 -26.93
CA HIS A 66 19.62 27.87 -27.47
C HIS A 66 19.73 26.38 -27.13
N GLU A 67 19.35 25.98 -25.91
CA GLU A 67 19.34 24.59 -25.48
C GLU A 67 18.24 23.78 -26.20
N TRP A 68 17.06 24.36 -26.43
CA TRP A 68 16.01 23.76 -27.27
C TRP A 68 16.49 23.50 -28.70
N LYS A 69 17.17 24.48 -29.30
CA LYS A 69 17.74 24.33 -30.65
C LYS A 69 18.82 23.24 -30.70
N ALA A 70 19.62 23.12 -29.64
CA ALA A 70 20.61 22.05 -29.52
C ALA A 70 19.97 20.67 -29.35
N ALA A 71 18.89 20.57 -28.54
CA ALA A 71 18.11 19.34 -28.36
C ALA A 71 17.55 18.86 -29.70
N TYR A 72 16.86 19.74 -30.43
CA TYR A 72 16.28 19.40 -31.73
C TYR A 72 17.33 18.93 -32.74
N ARG A 73 18.50 19.59 -32.81
CA ARG A 73 19.61 19.16 -33.68
C ARG A 73 20.10 17.76 -33.34
N ARG A 74 20.28 17.46 -32.04
CA ARG A 74 20.69 16.11 -31.59
C ARG A 74 19.70 15.04 -32.04
N LEU A 75 18.40 15.29 -31.92
CA LEU A 75 17.34 14.36 -32.33
C LEU A 75 17.23 14.24 -33.86
N LYS A 76 17.57 15.30 -34.60
CA LYS A 76 17.50 15.32 -36.07
C LYS A 76 18.63 14.53 -36.72
N ASP A 77 19.83 14.63 -36.17
CA ASP A 77 21.05 14.16 -36.82
C ASP A 77 21.44 12.71 -36.40
N ARG A 78 20.82 12.16 -35.35
CA ARG A 78 21.11 10.79 -34.86
C ARG A 78 20.23 9.73 -35.53
N ARG A 79 20.84 8.57 -35.78
CA ARG A 79 20.22 7.29 -36.14
C ARG A 79 20.91 6.19 -35.34
N LEU A 80 20.16 5.25 -34.79
CA LEU A 80 20.73 4.12 -34.05
C LEU A 80 20.79 2.92 -35.01
N THR A 81 22.00 2.47 -35.34
CA THR A 81 22.21 1.44 -36.37
C THR A 81 21.94 0.00 -35.91
N GLU A 82 21.60 -0.19 -34.63
CA GLU A 82 21.52 -1.50 -33.96
C GLU A 82 20.11 -1.85 -33.45
N ILE A 83 19.09 -1.03 -33.72
CA ILE A 83 17.70 -1.25 -33.29
C ILE A 83 16.84 -1.55 -34.52
N GLU A 84 16.13 -2.68 -34.52
CA GLU A 84 15.33 -3.14 -35.67
C GLU A 84 13.91 -2.54 -35.70
N ASP A 85 13.35 -2.11 -34.56
CA ASP A 85 12.04 -1.47 -34.45
C ASP A 85 12.14 0.08 -34.44
N VAL A 86 11.41 0.71 -35.36
CA VAL A 86 11.37 2.17 -35.54
C VAL A 86 10.78 2.91 -34.32
N ASN A 87 9.83 2.30 -33.60
CA ASN A 87 9.23 2.90 -32.42
C ASN A 87 10.19 2.87 -31.22
N GLU A 88 10.91 1.76 -31.05
CA GLU A 88 11.98 1.65 -30.05
C GLU A 88 13.17 2.57 -30.38
N GLU A 89 13.51 2.73 -31.67
CA GLU A 89 14.56 3.66 -32.10
C GLU A 89 14.25 5.10 -31.66
N ASN A 90 13.01 5.58 -31.91
CA ASN A 90 12.60 6.92 -31.49
C ASN A 90 12.60 7.06 -29.96
N ALA A 91 12.15 6.05 -29.23
CA ALA A 91 12.17 6.05 -27.77
C ALA A 91 13.61 6.14 -27.23
N TYR A 92 14.54 5.35 -27.76
CA TYR A 92 15.93 5.33 -27.31
C TYR A 92 16.65 6.64 -27.60
N VAL A 93 16.43 7.25 -28.77
CA VAL A 93 17.00 8.56 -29.11
C VAL A 93 16.50 9.66 -28.16
N CYS A 94 15.22 9.65 -27.80
CA CYS A 94 14.65 10.58 -26.83
C CYS A 94 15.18 10.33 -25.41
N LEU A 95 15.21 9.06 -24.97
CA LEU A 95 15.74 8.67 -23.67
C LEU A 95 17.23 9.01 -23.53
N GLU A 96 18.04 8.84 -24.59
CA GLU A 96 19.44 9.24 -24.60
C GLU A 96 19.60 10.75 -24.43
N ALA A 97 18.79 11.53 -25.15
CA ALA A 97 18.79 12.98 -24.99
C ALA A 97 18.45 13.36 -23.54
N SER A 98 17.42 12.77 -22.95
CA SER A 98 17.04 12.98 -21.54
C SER A 98 18.13 12.57 -20.56
N PHE A 99 18.76 11.43 -20.76
CA PHE A 99 19.89 10.95 -19.95
C PHE A 99 21.07 11.92 -20.01
N ASP A 100 21.37 12.49 -21.18
CA ASP A 100 22.44 13.47 -21.33
C ASP A 100 22.18 14.77 -20.56
N TYR A 101 20.92 15.15 -20.35
CA TYR A 101 20.51 16.31 -19.54
C TYR A 101 20.61 16.10 -18.02
N LEU A 102 20.80 14.85 -17.54
CA LEU A 102 21.07 14.62 -16.12
C LEU A 102 22.38 15.32 -15.72
N LYS A 103 22.30 16.17 -14.68
CA LYS A 103 23.33 17.18 -14.37
C LYS A 103 24.68 16.60 -13.94
N ASN A 104 24.68 15.46 -13.26
CA ASN A 104 25.89 14.90 -12.64
C ASN A 104 26.03 13.41 -12.95
N MET A 105 27.26 12.89 -12.79
CA MET A 105 27.55 11.49 -13.08
C MET A 105 27.00 10.56 -12.01
N GLU A 106 26.78 11.06 -10.79
CA GLU A 106 26.26 10.27 -9.69
C GLU A 106 24.80 9.85 -9.91
N THR A 107 23.94 10.76 -10.37
CA THR A 107 22.55 10.45 -10.72
C THR A 107 22.48 9.55 -11.96
N LYS A 108 23.36 9.76 -12.95
CA LYS A 108 23.48 8.86 -14.11
C LYS A 108 23.87 7.44 -13.69
N THR A 109 24.86 7.30 -12.81
CA THR A 109 25.28 5.99 -12.29
C THR A 109 24.19 5.37 -11.42
N CYS A 110 23.47 6.16 -10.62
CA CYS A 110 22.32 5.70 -9.84
C CYS A 110 21.22 5.14 -10.74
N PHE A 111 20.92 5.79 -11.87
CA PHE A 111 19.99 5.27 -12.88
C PHE A 111 20.44 3.92 -13.45
N LEU A 112 21.73 3.79 -13.78
CA LEU A 112 22.29 2.54 -14.28
C LEU A 112 22.29 1.43 -13.21
N LEU A 113 22.49 1.77 -11.93
CA LEU A 113 22.34 0.82 -10.81
C LEU A 113 20.91 0.31 -10.67
N CYS A 114 19.89 1.07 -11.08
CA CYS A 114 18.53 0.53 -11.11
C CYS A 114 18.35 -0.50 -12.23
N SER A 115 19.08 -0.37 -13.34
CA SER A 115 18.90 -1.25 -14.51
C SER A 115 19.44 -2.68 -14.36
N ILE A 116 20.29 -2.92 -13.36
CA ILE A 116 20.88 -4.25 -13.11
C ILE A 116 19.97 -5.18 -12.31
N PHE A 117 18.83 -4.70 -11.83
CA PHE A 117 17.79 -5.53 -11.22
C PHE A 117 16.93 -6.22 -12.30
N PRO A 118 16.20 -7.28 -11.97
CA PRO A 118 15.30 -7.96 -12.91
C PRO A 118 14.23 -7.04 -13.50
N GLU A 119 13.60 -7.48 -14.58
CA GLU A 119 12.43 -6.78 -15.13
C GLU A 119 11.29 -6.76 -14.12
N ASP A 120 10.51 -5.68 -14.15
CA ASP A 120 9.42 -5.43 -13.21
C ASP A 120 9.75 -5.38 -11.70
N ASP A 121 11.02 -5.50 -11.30
CA ASP A 121 11.43 -5.59 -9.88
C ASP A 121 11.11 -4.31 -9.08
N GLU A 122 10.64 -4.49 -7.85
CA GLU A 122 10.47 -3.40 -6.88
C GLU A 122 11.78 -3.21 -6.13
N ILE A 123 12.61 -2.29 -6.64
CA ILE A 123 13.98 -2.11 -6.17
C ILE A 123 13.96 -1.47 -4.79
N TYR A 124 14.41 -2.22 -3.78
CA TYR A 124 14.52 -1.72 -2.42
C TYR A 124 15.63 -0.65 -2.32
N VAL A 125 15.27 0.56 -1.87
CA VAL A 125 16.16 1.72 -1.88
C VAL A 125 17.43 1.50 -1.07
N GLU A 126 17.38 0.75 0.04
CA GLU A 126 18.57 0.49 0.86
C GLU A 126 19.61 -0.40 0.14
N ASN A 127 19.20 -1.22 -0.83
CA ASN A 127 20.16 -1.93 -1.69
C ASN A 127 20.98 -0.91 -2.50
N LEU A 128 20.31 0.09 -3.10
CA LEU A 128 20.98 1.17 -3.83
C LEU A 128 21.88 2.01 -2.93
N VAL A 129 21.47 2.29 -1.69
CA VAL A 129 22.31 2.96 -0.69
C VAL A 129 23.59 2.16 -0.41
N GLY A 130 23.44 0.85 -0.19
CA GLY A 130 24.58 -0.03 0.07
C GLY A 130 25.55 -0.11 -1.10
N TYR A 131 25.03 -0.14 -2.32
CA TYR A 131 25.84 -0.18 -3.54
C TYR A 131 26.52 1.15 -3.82
N ALA A 132 25.80 2.26 -3.68
CA ALA A 132 26.36 3.61 -3.82
C ALA A 132 27.48 3.88 -2.80
N TRP A 133 27.31 3.41 -1.56
CA TRP A 133 28.35 3.49 -0.54
C TRP A 133 29.59 2.68 -0.93
N GLY A 134 29.39 1.41 -1.26
CA GLY A 134 30.50 0.50 -1.56
C GLY A 134 31.27 0.88 -2.82
N LEU A 135 30.60 1.46 -3.82
CA LEU A 135 31.23 1.98 -5.04
C LEU A 135 31.87 3.37 -4.87
N GLU A 136 31.78 3.98 -3.67
CA GLU A 136 32.17 5.37 -3.42
C GLU A 136 31.53 6.36 -4.40
N LEU A 137 30.26 6.14 -4.72
CA LEU A 137 29.57 6.94 -5.74
C LEU A 137 29.54 8.43 -5.37
N TYR A 138 29.33 8.74 -4.08
CA TYR A 138 29.35 10.11 -3.54
C TYR A 138 30.59 10.32 -2.68
N LYS A 139 31.56 11.07 -3.19
CA LYS A 139 32.85 11.33 -2.50
C LYS A 139 32.68 12.22 -1.27
N GLY A 140 33.49 11.98 -0.24
CA GLY A 140 33.55 12.82 0.96
C GLY A 140 32.40 12.62 1.95
N MET A 141 31.70 11.48 1.87
CA MET A 141 30.63 11.11 2.80
C MET A 141 31.18 10.25 3.92
N ASP A 142 30.83 10.58 5.17
CA ASP A 142 31.34 9.90 6.37
C ASP A 142 30.27 9.06 7.11
N SER A 143 28.98 9.26 6.80
CA SER A 143 27.83 8.55 7.39
C SER A 143 26.86 8.01 6.35
N ILE A 144 26.34 6.79 6.59
CA ILE A 144 25.39 6.10 5.69
C ILE A 144 24.13 6.92 5.41
N LYS A 145 23.70 7.71 6.40
CA LYS A 145 22.59 8.67 6.27
C LYS A 145 22.80 9.69 5.15
N ASP A 146 24.02 10.20 5.00
CA ASP A 146 24.30 11.25 4.03
C ASP A 146 24.30 10.68 2.60
N VAL A 147 24.82 9.45 2.42
CA VAL A 147 24.70 8.72 1.15
C VAL A 147 23.25 8.38 0.85
N ARG A 148 22.48 7.90 1.84
CA ARG A 148 21.03 7.66 1.68
C ARG A 148 20.30 8.90 1.19
N SER A 149 20.59 10.06 1.79
CA SER A 149 20.01 11.34 1.39
C SER A 149 20.36 11.72 -0.06
N LYS A 150 21.59 11.43 -0.51
CA LYS A 150 22.00 11.66 -1.91
C LYS A 150 21.38 10.68 -2.89
N VAL A 151 21.25 9.41 -2.53
CA VAL A 151 20.56 8.39 -3.34
C VAL A 151 19.11 8.77 -3.51
N LEU A 152 18.39 9.13 -2.43
CA LEU A 152 17.00 9.59 -2.50
C LEU A 152 16.85 10.84 -3.38
N ALA A 153 17.77 11.81 -3.30
CA ALA A 153 17.76 12.98 -4.18
C ALA A 153 17.98 12.63 -5.67
N SER A 154 18.83 11.63 -5.95
CA SER A 154 19.02 11.11 -7.30
C SER A 154 17.77 10.38 -7.79
N ILE A 155 17.16 9.52 -6.97
CA ILE A 155 15.90 8.83 -7.28
C ILE A 155 14.79 9.84 -7.56
N GLU A 156 14.64 10.86 -6.72
CA GLU A 156 13.65 11.92 -6.91
C GLU A 156 13.89 12.68 -8.22
N THR A 157 15.14 12.96 -8.57
CA THR A 157 15.48 13.57 -9.86
C THR A 157 15.08 12.66 -11.02
N LEU A 158 15.34 11.35 -10.93
CA LEU A 158 14.99 10.37 -11.96
C LEU A 158 13.47 10.17 -12.10
N LYS A 159 12.72 10.15 -10.99
CA LYS A 159 11.25 10.15 -10.96
C LYS A 159 10.69 11.41 -11.64
N ASN A 160 11.24 12.58 -11.34
CA ASN A 160 10.87 13.84 -12.00
C ASN A 160 11.16 13.86 -13.51
N PHE A 161 12.24 13.19 -13.93
CA PHE A 161 12.56 12.94 -15.33
C PHE A 161 11.72 11.80 -15.95
N GLY A 162 10.81 11.16 -15.22
CA GLY A 162 10.02 10.03 -15.74
C GLY A 162 10.86 8.81 -16.15
N LEU A 163 12.09 8.70 -15.65
CA LEU A 163 12.99 7.56 -15.89
C LEU A 163 12.80 6.45 -14.86
N LEU A 164 12.17 6.75 -13.73
CA LEU A 164 11.80 5.80 -12.69
C LEU A 164 10.32 6.02 -12.30
N LEU A 165 9.66 4.93 -11.93
CA LEU A 165 8.27 4.88 -11.47
C LEU A 165 8.20 4.90 -9.95
N ASP A 166 7.15 5.50 -9.41
CA ASP A 166 6.89 5.54 -7.98
C ASP A 166 6.06 4.32 -7.55
N CYS A 167 6.62 3.47 -6.69
CA CYS A 167 5.93 2.33 -6.09
C CYS A 167 5.96 2.38 -4.55
N GLY A 168 6.13 3.58 -3.98
CA GLY A 168 6.11 3.83 -2.54
C GLY A 168 7.37 4.52 -2.03
N GLU A 169 7.41 4.79 -0.72
CA GLU A 169 8.53 5.51 -0.10
C GLU A 169 9.83 4.70 -0.05
N ARG A 170 9.74 3.37 -0.11
CA ARG A 170 10.87 2.44 0.11
C ARG A 170 11.35 1.73 -1.15
N HIS A 171 10.55 1.79 -2.21
CA HIS A 171 10.81 1.10 -3.46
C HIS A 171 10.79 2.07 -4.62
N VAL A 172 11.50 1.68 -5.67
CA VAL A 172 11.44 2.34 -6.96
C VAL A 172 11.41 1.28 -8.04
N LYS A 173 10.70 1.55 -9.13
CA LYS A 173 10.62 0.63 -10.26
C LYS A 173 11.15 1.31 -11.52
N ILE A 174 11.76 0.54 -12.40
CA ILE A 174 12.19 1.00 -13.73
C ILE A 174 11.31 0.32 -14.78
N HIS A 175 10.83 1.07 -15.75
CA HIS A 175 10.04 0.51 -16.85
C HIS A 175 10.96 -0.32 -17.78
N ASP A 176 10.49 -1.45 -18.30
CA ASP A 176 11.32 -2.41 -19.05
C ASP A 176 12.05 -1.78 -20.25
N VAL A 177 11.37 -1.01 -21.10
CA VAL A 177 12.01 -0.26 -22.19
C VAL A 177 13.08 0.73 -21.68
N VAL A 178 12.84 1.42 -20.55
CA VAL A 178 13.83 2.34 -19.95
C VAL A 178 15.01 1.55 -19.38
N ARG A 179 14.77 0.37 -18.82
CA ARG A 179 15.80 -0.55 -18.32
C ARG A 179 16.66 -1.09 -19.45
N GLN A 180 16.05 -1.54 -20.55
CA GLN A 180 16.79 -2.01 -21.73
C GLN A 180 17.61 -0.88 -22.35
N PHE A 181 17.06 0.34 -22.43
CA PHE A 181 17.81 1.53 -22.81
C PHE A 181 19.01 1.80 -21.88
N ALA A 182 18.82 1.66 -20.56
CA ALA A 182 19.87 1.85 -19.56
C ALA A 182 21.01 0.82 -19.71
N LEU A 183 20.68 -0.44 -20.03
CA LEU A 183 21.66 -1.48 -20.30
C LEU A 183 22.41 -1.22 -21.62
N TRP A 184 21.69 -0.79 -22.66
CA TRP A 184 22.28 -0.40 -23.95
C TRP A 184 23.25 0.79 -23.82
N ILE A 185 22.89 1.83 -23.06
CA ILE A 185 23.78 2.98 -22.90
C ILE A 185 25.01 2.62 -22.05
N ALA A 186 24.87 1.68 -21.11
CA ALA A 186 25.97 1.17 -20.30
C ALA A 186 26.93 0.26 -21.08
N SER A 187 26.46 -0.49 -22.08
CA SER A 187 27.36 -1.23 -22.98
C SER A 187 28.05 -0.32 -24.00
N SER A 188 27.38 0.76 -24.42
CA SER A 188 27.86 1.66 -25.48
C SER A 188 28.88 2.70 -24.99
N ARG A 189 28.86 3.09 -23.71
CA ARG A 189 29.73 4.16 -23.17
C ARG A 189 30.86 3.60 -22.31
N LYS A 190 32.12 3.88 -22.69
CA LYS A 190 33.33 3.39 -21.99
C LYS A 190 33.48 3.85 -20.52
N GLU A 191 32.76 4.89 -20.12
CA GLU A 191 32.88 5.50 -18.79
C GLU A 191 32.14 4.70 -17.71
N ILE A 192 31.09 3.95 -18.09
CA ILE A 192 30.23 3.21 -17.16
C ILE A 192 29.77 1.90 -17.85
N SER A 193 30.38 0.77 -17.50
CA SER A 193 30.09 -0.53 -18.12
C SER A 193 29.29 -1.44 -17.18
N PHE A 194 27.97 -1.47 -17.36
CA PHE A 194 27.03 -2.27 -16.57
C PHE A 194 26.37 -3.29 -17.49
N GLY A 195 26.08 -4.48 -16.97
CA GLY A 195 25.41 -5.52 -17.75
C GLY A 195 24.62 -6.49 -16.89
N THR A 196 23.66 -7.13 -17.52
CA THR A 196 22.98 -8.33 -17.02
C THR A 196 23.38 -9.49 -17.93
N VAL A 197 23.58 -10.68 -17.37
CA VAL A 197 23.85 -11.86 -18.19
C VAL A 197 23.02 -13.03 -17.72
N GLU A 198 22.28 -13.63 -18.65
CA GLU A 198 21.44 -14.82 -18.42
C GLU A 198 22.27 -16.09 -18.25
N THR A 199 23.46 -16.15 -18.86
CA THR A 199 24.40 -17.28 -18.72
C THR A 199 25.83 -16.75 -18.55
N LEU A 200 26.56 -17.27 -17.56
CA LEU A 200 27.92 -16.81 -17.28
C LEU A 200 28.86 -17.07 -18.48
N PRO A 201 29.33 -16.01 -19.17
CA PRO A 201 30.11 -16.19 -20.38
C PRO A 201 31.59 -16.38 -20.03
N MET A 202 32.23 -17.36 -20.69
CA MET A 202 33.69 -17.59 -20.57
C MET A 202 34.53 -16.77 -21.55
N ASP A 203 33.92 -15.82 -22.28
CA ASP A 203 34.58 -15.07 -23.36
C ASP A 203 35.25 -13.76 -22.87
N GLU A 204 36.31 -13.34 -23.57
CA GLU A 204 37.10 -12.12 -23.29
C GLU A 204 36.25 -10.84 -23.39
N ASN A 205 35.14 -10.89 -24.13
CA ASN A 205 34.27 -9.75 -24.37
C ASN A 205 33.66 -9.13 -23.11
N PHE A 206 33.57 -9.86 -21.99
CA PHE A 206 32.92 -9.38 -20.76
C PHE A 206 33.89 -8.82 -19.71
N LYS A 207 35.20 -8.82 -19.98
CA LYS A 207 36.19 -8.38 -18.99
C LYS A 207 36.11 -6.90 -18.64
N HIS A 208 35.52 -6.09 -19.53
CA HIS A 208 35.45 -4.64 -19.42
C HIS A 208 34.34 -4.13 -18.48
N TYR A 209 33.40 -5.00 -18.06
CA TYR A 209 32.32 -4.63 -17.17
C TYR A 209 32.81 -4.28 -15.76
N THR A 210 32.20 -3.24 -15.20
CA THR A 210 32.48 -2.71 -13.85
C THR A 210 31.38 -3.03 -12.85
N ALA A 211 30.17 -3.31 -13.33
CA ALA A 211 29.06 -3.86 -12.56
C ALA A 211 28.36 -4.95 -13.38
N ILE A 212 28.08 -6.10 -12.77
CA ILE A 212 27.30 -7.15 -13.41
C ILE A 212 26.26 -7.69 -12.43
N SER A 213 25.07 -7.97 -12.95
CA SER A 213 24.05 -8.78 -12.30
C SER A 213 23.83 -10.08 -13.05
N PHE A 214 23.68 -11.17 -12.30
CA PHE A 214 23.45 -12.51 -12.81
C PHE A 214 22.26 -13.14 -12.09
N GLU A 215 21.36 -13.70 -12.88
CA GLU A 215 20.22 -14.49 -12.42
C GLU A 215 20.23 -15.79 -13.22
N THR A 216 20.16 -16.93 -12.53
CA THR A 216 20.18 -18.24 -13.20
C THR A 216 19.39 -19.28 -12.42
N ASP A 217 18.44 -19.90 -13.12
CA ASP A 217 17.65 -21.03 -12.62
C ASP A 217 18.35 -22.39 -12.81
N GLN A 218 19.51 -22.40 -13.46
CA GLN A 218 20.25 -23.64 -13.72
C GLN A 218 20.82 -24.24 -12.42
N THR A 219 20.98 -25.57 -12.39
CA THR A 219 21.42 -26.31 -11.19
C THR A 219 22.92 -26.66 -11.19
N ASP A 220 23.67 -26.26 -12.22
CA ASP A 220 25.09 -26.59 -12.37
C ASP A 220 26.01 -25.70 -11.51
N GLU A 221 27.20 -26.18 -11.11
CA GLU A 221 28.15 -25.37 -10.32
C GLU A 221 28.59 -24.10 -11.07
N LEU A 222 28.79 -22.99 -10.32
CA LEU A 222 29.33 -21.76 -10.88
C LEU A 222 30.68 -22.02 -11.60
N PRO A 223 30.92 -21.38 -12.76
CA PRO A 223 32.11 -21.59 -13.57
C PRO A 223 33.40 -21.31 -12.80
N LYS A 224 34.35 -22.23 -12.94
CA LYS A 224 35.67 -22.11 -12.31
C LYS A 224 36.56 -21.29 -13.25
N ARG A 225 37.27 -20.29 -12.70
CA ARG A 225 38.25 -19.43 -13.40
C ARG A 225 37.67 -18.37 -14.34
N VAL A 226 36.70 -17.59 -13.85
CA VAL A 226 36.23 -16.41 -14.60
C VAL A 226 37.15 -15.20 -14.33
N GLY A 227 37.50 -14.46 -15.38
CA GLY A 227 38.43 -13.34 -15.29
C GLY A 227 37.74 -11.99 -15.46
N PHE A 228 37.16 -11.43 -14.39
CA PHE A 228 36.59 -10.07 -14.40
C PHE A 228 37.45 -9.06 -13.61
N PRO A 229 38.62 -8.65 -14.13
CA PRO A 229 39.60 -7.89 -13.35
C PRO A 229 39.14 -6.48 -12.96
N TYR A 230 38.19 -5.89 -13.70
CA TYR A 230 37.68 -4.54 -13.47
C TYR A 230 36.33 -4.48 -12.75
N LEU A 231 35.75 -5.64 -12.42
CA LEU A 231 34.45 -5.73 -11.78
C LEU A 231 34.52 -5.18 -10.35
N LYS A 232 33.69 -4.17 -10.08
CA LYS A 232 33.54 -3.53 -8.77
C LYS A 232 32.27 -3.96 -8.07
N LEU A 233 31.20 -4.25 -8.80
CA LEU A 233 29.91 -4.69 -8.27
C LEU A 233 29.50 -6.02 -8.91
N LEU A 234 29.15 -6.98 -8.06
CA LEU A 234 28.56 -8.25 -8.46
C LEU A 234 27.22 -8.44 -7.72
N LEU A 235 26.14 -8.61 -8.47
CA LEU A 235 24.88 -9.17 -7.96
C LEU A 235 24.73 -10.58 -8.52
N LEU A 236 24.43 -11.54 -7.66
CA LEU A 236 24.18 -12.92 -8.07
C LEU A 236 23.00 -13.48 -7.28
N ASP A 237 21.93 -13.77 -7.99
CA ASP A 237 20.77 -14.49 -7.48
C ASP A 237 20.80 -15.93 -8.03
N SER A 238 21.05 -16.89 -7.14
CA SER A 238 21.21 -18.29 -7.55
C SER A 238 21.11 -19.27 -6.37
N ILE A 239 20.53 -20.44 -6.61
CA ILE A 239 20.44 -21.55 -5.65
C ILE A 239 21.67 -22.49 -5.65
N MET A 240 22.74 -22.13 -6.37
CA MET A 240 23.91 -22.98 -6.61
C MET A 240 24.91 -23.06 -5.43
N GLY A 241 25.78 -24.07 -5.48
CA GLY A 241 27.01 -24.10 -4.67
C GLY A 241 28.11 -23.22 -5.28
N THR A 242 28.81 -22.45 -4.44
CA THR A 242 29.90 -21.57 -4.90
C THR A 242 31.29 -22.18 -4.64
N SER A 243 32.27 -21.84 -5.49
CA SER A 243 33.69 -22.15 -5.27
C SER A 243 34.50 -20.87 -5.11
N SER A 244 35.52 -20.88 -4.24
CA SER A 244 36.44 -19.75 -4.06
C SER A 244 37.18 -19.35 -5.35
N GLU A 245 37.32 -20.26 -6.31
CA GLU A 245 37.93 -19.98 -7.61
C GLU A 245 37.06 -19.09 -8.52
N PHE A 246 35.76 -18.96 -8.27
CA PHE A 246 34.87 -18.06 -9.02
C PHE A 246 35.24 -16.59 -8.78
N PHE A 247 35.42 -16.23 -7.51
CA PHE A 247 35.70 -14.84 -7.13
C PHE A 247 37.14 -14.44 -7.40
N LYS A 248 38.09 -15.38 -7.43
CA LYS A 248 39.55 -15.13 -7.49
C LYS A 248 40.00 -14.16 -8.62
N GLY A 249 39.29 -14.12 -9.74
CA GLY A 249 39.58 -13.20 -10.85
C GLY A 249 39.11 -11.75 -10.66
N MET A 250 38.25 -11.49 -9.67
CA MET A 250 37.53 -10.22 -9.45
C MET A 250 38.32 -9.24 -8.56
N LYS A 251 39.56 -8.92 -8.96
CA LYS A 251 40.51 -8.18 -8.11
C LYS A 251 40.07 -6.77 -7.69
N ALA A 252 39.14 -6.17 -8.43
CA ALA A 252 38.63 -4.82 -8.17
C ALA A 252 37.32 -4.79 -7.36
N LEU A 253 36.84 -5.94 -6.87
CA LEU A 253 35.52 -6.05 -6.23
C LEU A 253 35.40 -5.18 -4.98
N GLN A 254 34.34 -4.37 -4.93
CA GLN A 254 34.00 -3.45 -3.85
C GLN A 254 32.62 -3.74 -3.25
N VAL A 255 31.68 -4.20 -4.08
CA VAL A 255 30.31 -4.56 -3.70
C VAL A 255 30.03 -5.98 -4.18
N CYS A 256 29.58 -6.84 -3.27
CA CYS A 256 29.15 -8.18 -3.59
C CYS A 256 27.82 -8.45 -2.90
N ALA A 257 26.74 -8.67 -3.66
CA ALA A 257 25.45 -9.08 -3.14
C ALA A 257 25.09 -10.44 -3.73
N LEU A 258 24.94 -11.42 -2.85
CA LEU A 258 24.68 -12.81 -3.20
C LEU A 258 23.39 -13.24 -2.51
N LYS A 259 22.55 -14.00 -3.23
CA LYS A 259 21.27 -14.48 -2.73
C LYS A 259 21.13 -15.98 -2.95
N TYR A 260 20.60 -16.70 -1.96
CA TYR A 260 20.29 -18.14 -2.01
C TYR A 260 21.48 -19.11 -2.20
N LEU A 261 22.72 -18.65 -2.04
CA LEU A 261 23.92 -19.45 -2.30
C LEU A 261 24.43 -20.23 -1.08
N LEU A 262 25.08 -21.37 -1.34
CA LEU A 262 25.98 -22.01 -0.38
C LEU A 262 27.39 -21.43 -0.54
N ILE A 263 27.89 -20.74 0.50
CA ILE A 263 29.16 -20.01 0.43
C ILE A 263 29.99 -20.12 1.72
N SER A 264 31.32 -20.12 1.53
CA SER A 264 32.31 -19.90 2.59
C SER A 264 32.95 -18.54 2.40
N LEU A 265 33.16 -17.77 3.47
CA LEU A 265 33.82 -16.47 3.40
C LEU A 265 35.31 -16.58 3.02
N SER A 266 35.88 -17.79 2.99
CA SER A 266 37.19 -18.04 2.37
C SER A 266 37.24 -17.66 0.89
N ALA A 267 36.09 -17.62 0.21
CA ALA A 267 35.96 -17.09 -1.15
C ALA A 267 36.46 -15.64 -1.29
N PHE A 268 36.35 -14.85 -0.23
CA PHE A 268 36.75 -13.45 -0.22
C PHE A 268 38.17 -13.21 0.29
N GLN A 269 38.98 -14.27 0.50
CA GLN A 269 40.33 -14.15 1.05
C GLN A 269 41.29 -13.23 0.27
N PHE A 270 41.04 -12.99 -1.02
CA PHE A 270 41.84 -12.10 -1.87
C PHE A 270 41.18 -10.74 -2.12
N HIS A 271 39.98 -10.51 -1.62
CA HIS A 271 39.14 -9.34 -1.91
C HIS A 271 39.21 -8.30 -0.79
N MET A 272 40.43 -7.85 -0.47
CA MET A 272 40.69 -6.93 0.64
C MET A 272 40.22 -5.49 0.39
N ASN A 273 39.58 -5.20 -0.76
CA ASN A 273 38.99 -3.91 -1.08
C ASN A 273 37.47 -3.89 -0.89
N LEU A 274 36.87 -5.01 -0.49
CA LEU A 274 35.42 -5.16 -0.37
C LEU A 274 34.86 -4.22 0.70
N ARG A 275 33.82 -3.46 0.35
CA ARG A 275 33.20 -2.44 1.19
C ARG A 275 31.76 -2.76 1.56
N THR A 276 31.03 -3.41 0.66
CA THR A 276 29.66 -3.87 0.90
C THR A 276 29.61 -5.36 0.59
N LEU A 277 29.22 -6.16 1.57
CA LEU A 277 28.96 -7.59 1.42
C LEU A 277 27.55 -7.89 1.91
N CYS A 278 26.68 -8.31 0.99
CA CYS A 278 25.33 -8.76 1.30
C CYS A 278 25.21 -10.24 0.95
N LEU A 279 24.94 -11.09 1.93
CA LEU A 279 24.68 -12.51 1.78
C LEU A 279 23.25 -12.74 2.29
N ILE A 280 22.28 -12.68 1.38
CA ILE A 280 20.85 -12.72 1.71
C ILE A 280 20.35 -14.15 1.48
N ASP A 281 19.60 -14.71 2.43
CA ASP A 281 19.08 -16.09 2.34
C ASP A 281 20.17 -17.14 1.98
N CYS A 282 21.42 -16.91 2.39
CA CYS A 282 22.56 -17.77 2.05
C CYS A 282 22.80 -18.85 3.10
N LYS A 283 23.39 -19.97 2.68
CA LYS A 283 23.93 -21.01 3.55
C LYS A 283 25.42 -20.79 3.78
N LEU A 284 25.83 -20.52 5.01
CA LEU A 284 27.20 -20.13 5.38
C LEU A 284 27.92 -21.28 6.10
N SER A 285 28.95 -21.83 5.47
CA SER A 285 29.72 -22.96 6.02
C SER A 285 30.86 -22.54 6.95
N ASP A 286 31.76 -21.68 6.48
CA ASP A 286 32.87 -21.12 7.26
C ASP A 286 32.89 -19.59 7.14
N ILE A 287 32.72 -18.92 8.29
CA ILE A 287 32.67 -17.47 8.42
C ILE A 287 33.88 -16.89 9.17
N SER A 288 34.86 -17.71 9.55
CA SER A 288 36.04 -17.30 10.33
C SER A 288 36.86 -16.17 9.70
N MET A 289 36.80 -16.05 8.38
CA MET A 289 37.50 -15.02 7.60
C MET A 289 36.90 -13.62 7.74
N LEU A 290 35.70 -13.48 8.33
CA LEU A 290 34.98 -12.21 8.38
C LEU A 290 35.83 -11.08 8.97
N GLY A 291 36.54 -11.32 10.07
CA GLY A 291 37.36 -10.30 10.74
C GLY A 291 38.57 -9.80 9.94
N LYS A 292 38.94 -10.46 8.84
CA LYS A 292 40.02 -10.03 7.95
C LYS A 292 39.56 -9.01 6.90
N LEU A 293 38.25 -8.87 6.67
CA LEU A 293 37.68 -7.95 5.69
C LEU A 293 37.58 -6.51 6.24
N LYS A 294 38.72 -5.95 6.67
CA LYS A 294 38.83 -4.66 7.40
C LYS A 294 38.29 -3.43 6.65
N THR A 295 38.06 -3.54 5.34
CA THR A 295 37.51 -2.47 4.49
C THR A 295 35.99 -2.42 4.43
N LEU A 296 35.30 -3.40 5.03
CA LEU A 296 33.84 -3.45 5.04
C LEU A 296 33.25 -2.26 5.81
N HIS A 297 32.28 -1.62 5.15
CA HIS A 297 31.41 -0.59 5.71
C HIS A 297 30.00 -1.15 5.91
N ILE A 298 29.56 -2.08 5.07
CA ILE A 298 28.23 -2.69 5.16
C ILE A 298 28.38 -4.20 5.11
N LEU A 299 27.78 -4.88 6.08
CA LEU A 299 27.63 -6.32 6.12
C LEU A 299 26.16 -6.65 6.34
N SER A 300 25.54 -7.33 5.38
CA SER A 300 24.23 -7.97 5.57
C SER A 300 24.37 -9.47 5.45
N LEU A 301 23.89 -10.19 6.45
CA LEU A 301 23.71 -11.64 6.48
C LEU A 301 22.23 -11.99 6.59
N SER A 302 21.35 -11.07 6.18
CA SER A 302 19.89 -11.18 6.37
C SER A 302 19.36 -12.53 5.89
N ARG A 303 18.49 -13.15 6.68
CA ARG A 303 17.86 -14.46 6.42
C ARG A 303 18.83 -15.65 6.26
N SER A 304 20.14 -15.46 6.49
CA SER A 304 21.14 -16.54 6.37
C SER A 304 21.19 -17.44 7.62
N ASP A 305 21.71 -18.65 7.46
CA ASP A 305 21.79 -19.68 8.51
C ASP A 305 22.99 -19.50 9.46
N ILE A 306 23.05 -18.36 10.16
CA ILE A 306 24.09 -18.12 11.16
C ILE A 306 23.63 -18.49 12.57
N THR A 307 24.51 -19.12 13.34
CA THR A 307 24.26 -19.43 14.77
C THR A 307 24.94 -18.45 15.71
N GLU A 308 26.11 -17.93 15.32
CA GLU A 308 26.88 -16.91 16.02
C GLU A 308 27.83 -16.19 15.06
N LEU A 309 28.17 -14.94 15.36
CA LEU A 309 29.25 -14.23 14.67
C LEU A 309 30.62 -14.63 15.25
N PRO A 310 31.68 -14.75 14.42
CA PRO A 310 33.02 -14.99 14.90
C PRO A 310 33.50 -13.81 15.75
N THR A 311 34.35 -14.04 16.74
CA THR A 311 34.79 -12.98 17.66
C THR A 311 35.52 -11.86 16.93
N GLU A 312 36.25 -12.22 15.88
CA GLU A 312 36.98 -11.39 14.96
C GLU A 312 36.05 -10.49 14.11
N ALA A 313 34.73 -10.70 14.11
CA ALA A 313 33.80 -9.75 13.49
C ALA A 313 33.83 -8.38 14.17
N GLY A 314 34.08 -8.32 15.49
CA GLY A 314 34.21 -7.06 16.24
C GLY A 314 35.42 -6.21 15.83
N ASP A 315 36.23 -6.75 14.93
CA ASP A 315 37.52 -6.24 14.47
C ASP A 315 37.35 -5.47 13.14
N LEU A 316 36.10 -5.35 12.65
CA LEU A 316 35.69 -4.60 11.46
C LEU A 316 35.55 -3.10 11.75
N GLU A 317 36.68 -2.41 11.89
CA GLU A 317 36.75 -1.02 12.34
C GLU A 317 35.99 -0.02 11.46
N LYS A 318 35.81 -0.30 10.16
CA LYS A 318 35.11 0.60 9.22
C LYS A 318 33.60 0.36 9.13
N LEU A 319 33.09 -0.71 9.76
CA LEU A 319 31.69 -1.10 9.65
C LEU A 319 30.76 0.00 10.15
N ARG A 320 29.77 0.36 9.32
CA ARG A 320 28.73 1.36 9.55
C ARG A 320 27.36 0.73 9.69
N LEU A 321 27.07 -0.32 8.91
CA LEU A 321 25.82 -1.06 8.96
C LEU A 321 26.10 -2.54 9.14
N LEU A 322 25.42 -3.13 10.13
CA LEU A 322 25.36 -4.58 10.35
C LEU A 322 23.91 -5.03 10.33
N ASP A 323 23.57 -5.87 9.36
CA ASP A 323 22.24 -6.44 9.19
C ASP A 323 22.30 -7.96 9.37
N LEU A 324 21.66 -8.44 10.44
CA LEU A 324 21.47 -9.86 10.73
C LEU A 324 19.99 -10.22 10.78
N SER A 325 19.13 -9.40 10.17
CA SER A 325 17.69 -9.57 10.26
C SER A 325 17.23 -10.94 9.78
N TYR A 326 16.20 -11.48 10.41
CA TYR A 326 15.64 -12.81 10.11
C TYR A 326 16.63 -13.98 10.16
N CYS A 327 17.78 -13.82 10.81
CA CYS A 327 18.67 -14.94 11.13
C CYS A 327 18.05 -15.78 12.27
N ASN A 328 17.08 -16.64 11.93
CA ASN A 328 16.28 -17.38 12.92
C ASN A 328 17.11 -18.30 13.82
N GLU A 329 18.27 -18.77 13.35
CA GLU A 329 19.17 -19.65 14.11
C GLU A 329 20.21 -18.90 14.96
N LEU A 330 20.27 -17.56 14.88
CA LEU A 330 21.25 -16.75 15.61
C LEU A 330 20.95 -16.80 17.11
N ARG A 331 21.77 -17.51 17.88
CA ARG A 331 21.49 -17.80 19.30
C ARG A 331 22.06 -16.77 20.25
N ARG A 332 23.22 -16.22 19.90
CA ARG A 332 23.98 -15.31 20.76
C ARG A 332 24.86 -14.38 19.95
N ILE A 333 25.11 -13.21 20.52
CA ILE A 333 26.25 -12.37 20.15
C ILE A 333 27.30 -12.49 21.27
N THR A 334 28.56 -12.72 20.89
CA THR A 334 29.65 -12.88 21.87
C THR A 334 29.83 -11.58 22.68
N PRO A 335 30.00 -11.66 24.01
CA PRO A 335 30.19 -10.46 24.85
C PRO A 335 31.34 -9.58 24.35
N ASN A 336 31.17 -8.26 24.45
CA ASN A 336 32.11 -7.23 23.99
C ASN A 336 32.34 -7.18 22.46
N LEU A 337 31.73 -8.05 21.65
CA LEU A 337 31.91 -8.04 20.19
C LEU A 337 31.34 -6.75 19.61
N ILE A 338 30.08 -6.44 19.94
CA ILE A 338 29.39 -5.26 19.41
C ILE A 338 30.10 -3.99 19.86
N ARG A 339 30.52 -3.90 21.13
CA ARG A 339 31.24 -2.75 21.68
C ARG A 339 32.51 -2.38 20.89
N ARG A 340 33.18 -3.35 20.26
CA ARG A 340 34.38 -3.08 19.44
C ARG A 340 34.05 -2.44 18.08
N LEU A 341 32.81 -2.52 17.61
CA LEU A 341 32.32 -1.89 16.39
C LEU A 341 32.06 -0.38 16.59
N SER A 342 33.07 0.37 17.03
CA SER A 342 32.95 1.77 17.47
C SER A 342 32.42 2.76 16.41
N ASN A 343 32.46 2.40 15.13
CA ASN A 343 31.94 3.20 14.03
C ASN A 343 30.54 2.80 13.55
N LEU A 344 29.91 1.80 14.18
CA LEU A 344 28.59 1.31 13.76
C LEU A 344 27.54 2.42 13.93
N GLU A 345 26.79 2.68 12.86
CA GLU A 345 25.72 3.68 12.76
C GLU A 345 24.34 3.02 12.79
N GLU A 346 24.21 1.85 12.16
CA GLU A 346 22.95 1.13 12.00
C GLU A 346 23.12 -0.37 12.33
N LEU A 347 22.21 -0.91 13.13
CA LEU A 347 22.21 -2.32 13.55
C LEU A 347 20.81 -2.93 13.38
N TYR A 348 20.70 -3.96 12.55
CA TYR A 348 19.44 -4.66 12.32
C TYR A 348 19.50 -6.09 12.85
N LEU A 349 18.56 -6.43 13.72
CA LEU A 349 18.42 -7.66 14.49
C LEU A 349 16.94 -8.11 14.59
N HIS A 350 16.02 -7.51 13.83
CA HIS A 350 14.61 -7.93 13.84
C HIS A 350 14.47 -9.34 13.24
N GLY A 351 13.45 -10.09 13.65
CA GLY A 351 13.24 -11.46 13.22
C GLY A 351 14.28 -12.48 13.74
N CYS A 352 15.22 -12.08 14.61
CA CYS A 352 16.20 -12.99 15.21
C CYS A 352 15.58 -13.77 16.39
N SER A 353 14.66 -14.67 16.08
CA SER A 353 13.81 -15.37 17.06
C SER A 353 14.55 -16.16 18.14
N SER A 354 15.74 -16.70 17.83
CA SER A 354 16.55 -17.48 18.77
C SER A 354 17.54 -16.65 19.59
N LEU A 355 17.67 -15.34 19.33
CA LEU A 355 18.73 -14.51 19.89
C LEU A 355 18.47 -14.21 21.37
N LYS A 356 19.43 -14.56 22.23
CA LYS A 356 19.37 -14.33 23.67
C LYS A 356 20.36 -13.27 24.15
N TRP A 357 19.95 -12.51 25.14
CA TRP A 357 20.76 -11.48 25.80
C TRP A 357 21.08 -11.87 27.25
N ALA A 358 22.18 -11.35 27.79
CA ALA A 358 22.55 -11.58 29.18
C ALA A 358 21.57 -10.86 30.14
N THR A 359 20.99 -11.62 31.08
CA THR A 359 20.15 -11.10 32.17
C THR A 359 20.88 -11.18 33.51
N GLU A 360 20.53 -10.30 34.46
CA GLU A 360 21.18 -10.22 35.79
C GLU A 360 21.09 -11.51 36.60
N ASN A 361 20.04 -12.31 36.39
CA ASN A 361 19.78 -13.56 37.10
C ASN A 361 20.30 -14.82 36.37
N SER A 362 20.97 -14.67 35.23
CA SER A 362 21.46 -15.82 34.46
C SER A 362 22.77 -16.39 35.05
N THR A 363 22.79 -17.70 35.34
CA THR A 363 24.00 -18.45 35.77
C THR A 363 25.10 -18.53 34.69
N LYS A 364 24.89 -17.91 33.53
CA LYS A 364 25.76 -17.94 32.34
C LYS A 364 26.00 -16.54 31.74
N ARG A 365 26.03 -15.49 32.59
CA ARG A 365 26.25 -14.08 32.19
C ARG A 365 27.48 -13.87 31.28
N GLU A 366 28.50 -14.73 31.40
CA GLU A 366 29.73 -14.69 30.60
C GLU A 366 29.55 -15.17 29.14
N ARG A 367 28.40 -15.76 28.76
CA ARG A 367 28.21 -16.39 27.44
C ARG A 367 27.46 -15.53 26.41
N TYR A 368 26.77 -14.47 26.86
CA TYR A 368 25.90 -13.64 26.02
C TYR A 368 26.25 -12.17 26.16
N SER A 369 26.11 -11.40 25.07
CA SER A 369 26.20 -9.94 25.10
C SER A 369 25.10 -9.35 25.97
N SER A 370 25.40 -8.24 26.64
CA SER A 370 24.38 -7.43 27.33
C SER A 370 23.76 -6.42 26.35
N LEU A 371 22.45 -6.16 26.46
CA LEU A 371 21.80 -5.04 25.74
C LEU A 371 22.45 -3.70 26.06
N SER A 372 23.02 -3.54 27.27
CA SER A 372 23.77 -2.35 27.68
C SER A 372 25.00 -2.06 26.81
N GLU A 373 25.55 -3.05 26.10
CA GLU A 373 26.65 -2.84 25.17
C GLU A 373 26.26 -1.96 23.98
N LEU A 374 24.97 -1.91 23.61
CA LEU A 374 24.46 -1.08 22.53
C LEU A 374 24.59 0.42 22.87
N ASN A 375 24.37 0.79 24.12
CA ASN A 375 24.52 2.17 24.60
C ASN A 375 25.98 2.65 24.64
N LEU A 376 26.94 1.72 24.55
CA LEU A 376 28.37 2.05 24.51
C LEU A 376 28.85 2.39 23.09
N LEU A 377 28.01 2.19 22.07
CA LEU A 377 28.32 2.57 20.69
C LEU A 377 28.12 4.07 20.48
N PRO A 378 29.18 4.85 20.18
CA PRO A 378 29.09 6.31 20.18
C PRO A 378 28.34 6.88 18.95
N LYS A 379 28.24 6.11 17.85
CA LYS A 379 27.66 6.53 16.56
C LYS A 379 26.34 5.83 16.21
N LEU A 380 25.85 4.90 17.03
CA LEU A 380 24.63 4.15 16.74
C LEU A 380 23.42 5.10 16.77
N VAL A 381 22.70 5.18 15.66
CA VAL A 381 21.55 6.08 15.47
C VAL A 381 20.31 5.38 14.94
N VAL A 382 20.45 4.20 14.32
CA VAL A 382 19.33 3.36 13.87
C VAL A 382 19.44 1.97 14.48
N ILE A 383 18.35 1.47 15.04
CA ILE A 383 18.26 0.09 15.51
C ILE A 383 16.93 -0.55 15.11
N LEU A 384 16.99 -1.76 14.54
CA LEU A 384 15.81 -2.58 14.30
C LEU A 384 15.99 -3.85 15.11
N LEU A 385 15.13 -4.11 16.09
CA LEU A 385 15.43 -5.10 17.11
C LEU A 385 14.17 -5.73 17.69
N ASP A 386 14.13 -7.06 17.67
CA ASP A 386 13.14 -7.82 18.41
C ASP A 386 13.78 -8.33 19.71
N ILE A 387 13.14 -8.11 20.85
CA ILE A 387 13.63 -8.49 22.18
C ILE A 387 12.55 -9.28 22.91
N SER A 388 12.90 -10.47 23.41
CA SER A 388 12.06 -11.17 24.39
C SER A 388 11.90 -10.32 25.65
N SER A 389 10.68 -10.29 26.20
CA SER A 389 10.38 -9.49 27.40
C SER A 389 11.25 -9.87 28.60
N GLU A 390 11.71 -11.13 28.69
CA GLU A 390 12.62 -11.64 29.74
C GLU A 390 14.02 -11.01 29.72
N HIS A 391 14.41 -10.37 28.61
CA HIS A 391 15.73 -9.81 28.39
C HIS A 391 15.81 -8.31 28.65
N LEU A 392 14.66 -7.64 28.80
CA LEU A 392 14.61 -6.21 29.08
C LEU A 392 14.87 -5.97 30.57
N LEU A 393 15.93 -5.23 30.91
CA LEU A 393 16.23 -4.84 32.29
C LEU A 393 15.37 -3.63 32.70
N ASP A 394 14.93 -3.60 33.96
CA ASP A 394 14.21 -2.46 34.52
C ASP A 394 15.06 -1.17 34.38
N GLY A 395 14.47 -0.15 33.74
CA GLY A 395 15.12 1.15 33.52
C GLY A 395 16.16 1.21 32.39
N PHE A 396 16.23 0.20 31.51
CA PHE A 396 17.13 0.25 30.33
C PHE A 396 16.68 1.30 29.30
N VAL A 397 17.53 2.26 28.95
CA VAL A 397 17.19 3.35 28.01
C VAL A 397 18.13 3.32 26.81
N PHE A 398 17.58 3.33 25.58
CA PHE A 398 18.41 3.56 24.39
C PHE A 398 18.79 5.04 24.30
N HIS A 399 20.10 5.33 24.23
CA HIS A 399 20.57 6.69 24.08
C HIS A 399 20.83 7.03 22.61
N ARG A 400 20.44 8.24 22.16
CA ARG A 400 20.84 8.85 20.87
C ARG A 400 20.21 8.26 19.60
N LEU A 401 19.22 7.37 19.72
CA LEU A 401 18.50 6.85 18.56
C LEU A 401 17.72 7.94 17.83
N ARG A 402 17.89 8.00 16.52
CA ARG A 402 17.12 8.86 15.61
C ARG A 402 15.97 8.09 14.95
N SER A 403 16.19 6.80 14.71
CA SER A 403 15.22 5.88 14.14
C SER A 403 15.30 4.54 14.84
N PHE A 404 14.14 3.89 14.97
CA PHE A 404 14.05 2.58 15.58
C PHE A 404 12.79 1.84 15.13
N ASP A 405 12.90 0.53 14.99
CA ASP A 405 11.78 -0.40 14.89
C ASP A 405 12.00 -1.50 15.91
N VAL A 406 11.37 -1.36 17.07
CA VAL A 406 11.60 -2.27 18.20
C VAL A 406 10.35 -3.09 18.44
N CYS A 407 10.48 -4.41 18.49
CA CYS A 407 9.43 -5.31 18.96
C CYS A 407 9.81 -5.89 20.32
N ILE A 408 8.99 -5.71 21.34
CA ILE A 408 9.20 -6.28 22.68
C ILE A 408 8.17 -7.39 22.89
N GLY A 409 8.60 -8.64 23.03
CA GLY A 409 7.68 -9.77 23.17
C GLY A 409 8.14 -11.04 22.49
N ILE A 410 7.21 -11.99 22.32
CA ILE A 410 7.41 -13.18 21.48
C ILE A 410 7.73 -12.73 20.05
N THR A 411 8.48 -13.57 19.34
CA THR A 411 8.83 -13.46 17.92
C THR A 411 7.65 -12.99 17.10
N ARG A 412 7.82 -11.92 16.30
CA ARG A 412 6.83 -11.41 15.33
C ARG A 412 6.11 -12.59 14.67
N GLU A 413 4.91 -12.93 15.15
CA GLU A 413 4.07 -13.88 14.44
C GLU A 413 3.75 -13.21 13.09
N ILE A 414 3.80 -13.97 12.01
CA ILE A 414 3.47 -13.49 10.67
C ILE A 414 2.01 -13.05 10.72
N LEU A 415 1.77 -11.76 10.99
CA LEU A 415 0.42 -11.23 11.12
C LEU A 415 -0.25 -11.29 9.74
N TRP A 416 -1.49 -11.78 9.77
CA TRP A 416 -2.37 -12.10 8.65
C TRP A 416 -2.90 -10.86 7.87
N TYR A 417 -2.20 -9.71 7.90
CA TYR A 417 -2.68 -8.45 7.31
C TYR A 417 -1.62 -7.68 6.49
N GLY A 418 -0.80 -8.36 5.70
CA GLY A 418 -0.18 -7.78 4.51
C GLY A 418 0.84 -6.63 4.67
N ARG A 419 1.22 -6.18 5.89
CA ARG A 419 2.41 -5.34 6.08
C ARG A 419 3.64 -6.25 6.13
N TYR A 420 4.24 -6.49 4.97
CA TYR A 420 5.39 -7.38 4.80
C TYR A 420 6.63 -6.91 5.57
N LEU A 421 7.51 -7.91 5.74
CA LEU A 421 8.72 -8.09 6.54
C LEU A 421 9.90 -7.14 6.21
N GLU A 422 9.63 -5.90 5.83
CA GLU A 422 10.66 -4.99 5.33
C GLU A 422 11.13 -4.00 6.39
N THR A 423 12.45 -3.93 6.55
CA THR A 423 13.12 -2.94 7.40
C THR A 423 12.71 -1.53 6.99
N CYS A 424 12.54 -0.63 7.95
CA CYS A 424 12.44 0.79 7.66
C CYS A 424 13.46 1.53 8.50
N PRO A 425 14.64 1.86 7.96
CA PRO A 425 15.66 2.58 8.73
C PRO A 425 15.25 4.02 9.10
N ILE A 426 14.08 4.47 8.66
CA ILE A 426 13.49 5.79 8.93
C ILE A 426 12.29 5.68 9.89
N SER A 427 11.81 4.48 10.22
CA SER A 427 10.69 4.34 11.16
C SER A 427 11.09 4.69 12.59
N ARG A 428 10.08 5.09 13.37
CA ARG A 428 10.14 5.29 14.82
C ARG A 428 8.96 4.55 15.41
N SER A 429 9.02 3.23 15.28
CA SER A 429 7.96 2.29 15.64
C SER A 429 8.35 1.48 16.87
N LEU A 430 7.37 1.29 17.75
CA LEU A 430 7.48 0.38 18.87
C LEU A 430 6.29 -0.57 18.82
N ARG A 431 6.58 -1.86 18.70
CA ARG A 431 5.62 -2.94 18.86
C ARG A 431 5.83 -3.63 20.19
N ILE A 432 4.73 -3.95 20.87
CA ILE A 432 4.75 -4.74 22.11
C ILE A 432 3.80 -5.93 21.91
N GLU A 433 4.34 -7.14 21.90
CA GLU A 433 3.57 -8.38 21.70
C GLU A 433 3.56 -9.23 22.97
N LYS A 434 2.41 -9.82 23.32
CA LYS A 434 2.28 -10.86 24.38
C LYS A 434 3.06 -10.51 25.64
N PHE A 435 2.87 -9.30 26.15
CA PHE A 435 3.53 -8.81 27.36
C PHE A 435 2.99 -9.56 28.60
N VAL A 436 3.50 -10.76 28.80
CA VAL A 436 3.22 -11.63 29.95
C VAL A 436 4.44 -11.56 30.88
N ASP A 437 4.24 -10.94 32.04
CA ASP A 437 4.96 -11.16 33.29
C ASP A 437 6.49 -10.96 33.40
N ALA A 438 7.19 -10.38 32.41
CA ALA A 438 8.66 -10.21 32.51
C ALA A 438 9.15 -8.84 33.01
N CYS A 439 8.39 -7.75 32.83
CA CYS A 439 8.55 -6.60 33.71
C CYS A 439 7.76 -6.94 34.97
N ASN A 440 8.44 -7.56 35.92
CA ASN A 440 7.93 -7.80 37.26
C ASN A 440 7.80 -6.47 38.02
N VAL A 441 7.08 -5.52 37.45
CA VAL A 441 6.50 -4.42 38.21
C VAL A 441 5.12 -4.88 38.63
N GLU A 442 5.08 -5.78 39.60
CA GLU A 442 3.90 -5.96 40.45
C GLU A 442 3.40 -4.55 40.83
N GLY A 443 2.35 -4.07 40.15
CA GLY A 443 1.70 -2.79 40.48
C GLY A 443 1.66 -1.68 39.41
N HIS A 444 2.13 -1.89 38.17
CA HIS A 444 2.02 -0.86 37.10
C HIS A 444 1.16 -1.30 35.90
N PRO A 445 -0.15 -1.00 35.89
CA PRO A 445 -1.07 -1.37 34.81
C PRO A 445 -0.95 -0.52 33.53
N ASN A 446 0.16 0.22 33.35
CA ASN A 446 0.32 1.35 32.43
C ASN A 446 1.69 1.38 31.73
N LEU A 447 1.76 1.94 30.53
CA LEU A 447 2.96 2.03 29.68
C LEU A 447 3.98 3.10 30.14
N ILE A 448 3.60 4.03 31.03
CA ILE A 448 4.36 5.27 31.28
C ILE A 448 5.50 5.20 32.31
N PRO A 449 5.66 4.21 33.20
CA PRO A 449 6.97 4.01 33.82
C PRO A 449 8.01 3.49 32.82
N SER A 450 7.58 2.97 31.65
CA SER A 450 8.41 2.19 30.71
C SER A 450 8.52 2.77 29.29
N LEU A 451 8.19 4.03 29.03
CA LEU A 451 8.50 4.70 27.75
C LEU A 451 9.58 5.78 27.84
N ASP A 452 10.10 6.02 29.04
CA ASP A 452 11.37 6.72 29.23
C ASP A 452 12.58 5.90 28.72
N LEU A 453 12.35 4.76 28.05
CA LEU A 453 13.33 3.88 27.39
C LEU A 453 14.05 4.52 26.17
N GLY A 454 13.90 5.83 25.95
CA GLY A 454 14.61 6.56 24.88
C GLY A 454 13.82 6.71 23.57
N PHE A 455 12.54 6.37 23.57
CA PHE A 455 11.65 6.47 22.41
C PHE A 455 10.92 7.83 22.31
N SER A 456 11.61 8.92 22.63
CA SER A 456 11.01 10.27 22.75
C SER A 456 10.44 10.84 21.44
N ASN A 457 10.80 10.27 20.30
CA ASN A 457 10.32 10.64 18.96
C ASN A 457 9.42 9.56 18.32
N LEU A 458 8.78 8.70 19.12
CA LEU A 458 7.90 7.64 18.63
C LEU A 458 6.79 8.19 17.72
N THR A 459 6.63 7.60 16.53
CA THR A 459 5.58 7.97 15.57
C THR A 459 4.53 6.87 15.40
N SER A 460 4.86 5.61 15.65
CA SER A 460 3.91 4.49 15.57
C SER A 460 4.03 3.58 16.79
N LEU A 461 2.90 3.24 17.40
CA LEU A 461 2.80 2.33 18.54
C LEU A 461 1.82 1.20 18.23
N ASP A 462 2.29 -0.04 18.33
CA ASP A 462 1.53 -1.25 18.07
C ASP A 462 1.51 -2.15 19.32
N LEU A 463 0.34 -2.39 19.88
CA LEU A 463 0.14 -3.21 21.08
C LEU A 463 -0.66 -4.46 20.69
N TYR A 464 -0.05 -5.64 20.77
CA TYR A 464 -0.69 -6.91 20.41
C TYR A 464 -0.72 -7.87 21.61
N SER A 465 -1.91 -8.38 21.95
CA SER A 465 -2.10 -9.39 23.00
C SER A 465 -1.52 -8.97 24.37
N CYS A 466 -1.55 -7.69 24.73
CA CYS A 466 -1.07 -7.18 26.02
C CYS A 466 -2.11 -7.41 27.14
N GLY A 467 -2.29 -8.67 27.55
CA GLY A 467 -3.38 -9.10 28.44
C GLY A 467 -3.34 -8.61 29.88
N SER A 468 -2.29 -7.91 30.33
CA SER A 468 -2.19 -7.30 31.66
C SER A 468 -2.50 -5.79 31.68
N MET A 469 -2.41 -5.14 30.52
CA MET A 469 -2.52 -3.68 30.40
C MET A 469 -3.98 -3.22 30.53
N GLN A 470 -4.22 -2.22 31.37
CA GLN A 470 -5.56 -1.65 31.58
C GLN A 470 -5.73 -0.32 30.86
N TRP A 471 -4.64 0.42 30.66
CA TRP A 471 -4.62 1.75 30.06
C TRP A 471 -3.27 1.99 29.35
N LEU A 472 -3.28 2.79 28.29
CA LEU A 472 -2.04 3.17 27.58
C LEU A 472 -1.24 4.18 28.41
N ILE A 473 -1.91 5.08 29.15
CA ILE A 473 -1.26 6.12 29.94
C ILE A 473 -1.91 6.27 31.32
N ASP A 474 -1.15 6.28 32.42
CA ASP A 474 -1.66 6.71 33.73
C ASP A 474 -1.36 8.20 33.98
N ALA A 475 -2.29 9.09 33.64
CA ALA A 475 -2.13 10.49 34.01
C ALA A 475 -2.44 10.75 35.50
N SER A 476 -3.09 9.80 36.20
CA SER A 476 -3.59 10.01 37.56
C SER A 476 -2.50 9.93 38.63
N LYS A 477 -1.44 9.12 38.40
CA LYS A 477 -0.33 8.92 39.34
C LYS A 477 0.76 9.99 39.30
N GLN A 478 0.74 10.90 38.32
CA GLN A 478 1.80 11.91 38.13
C GLN A 478 1.67 13.16 39.02
N GLN A 479 0.63 13.24 39.87
CA GLN A 479 0.46 14.37 40.81
C GLN A 479 1.44 14.35 41.99
N MET A 480 2.13 13.24 42.26
CA MET A 480 2.93 13.09 43.49
C MET A 480 4.40 13.50 43.37
N CYS A 481 4.91 13.71 42.16
CA CYS A 481 6.30 14.11 41.96
C CYS A 481 6.33 15.25 40.95
N ASN A 482 7.07 16.33 41.24
CA ASN A 482 7.33 17.47 40.34
C ASN A 482 8.19 17.04 39.12
N VAL A 483 7.84 15.94 38.46
CA VAL A 483 8.53 15.35 37.31
C VAL A 483 7.96 15.99 36.05
N PRO A 484 8.80 16.43 35.09
CA PRO A 484 8.32 16.92 33.81
C PRO A 484 7.43 15.86 33.12
N GLN A 485 6.24 16.27 32.66
CA GLN A 485 5.26 15.37 32.06
C GLN A 485 5.84 14.63 30.83
N PRO A 486 5.43 13.38 30.53
CA PRO A 486 5.82 12.64 29.32
C PRO A 486 5.16 13.18 28.04
N GLN A 487 4.95 14.49 27.96
CA GLN A 487 4.30 15.17 26.82
C GLN A 487 5.07 15.01 25.49
N GLY A 488 6.37 14.69 25.53
CA GLY A 488 7.24 14.74 24.35
C GLY A 488 6.86 13.76 23.24
N PHE A 489 6.68 12.47 23.53
CA PHE A 489 6.47 11.47 22.47
C PHE A 489 5.03 11.46 21.95
N LEU A 490 4.04 11.76 22.79
CA LEU A 490 2.61 11.78 22.41
C LEU A 490 2.28 12.87 21.40
N GLN A 491 3.07 13.96 21.36
CA GLN A 491 2.93 15.00 20.35
C GLN A 491 3.44 14.57 18.97
N ASN A 492 4.31 13.56 18.89
CA ASN A 492 4.87 13.04 17.64
C ASN A 492 4.17 11.76 17.17
N LEU A 493 3.31 11.17 18.00
CA LEU A 493 2.64 9.91 17.71
C LEU A 493 1.61 10.12 16.59
N GLU A 494 1.82 9.42 15.47
CA GLU A 494 1.00 9.49 14.27
C GLU A 494 0.06 8.28 14.13
N GLU A 495 0.50 7.11 14.59
CA GLU A 495 -0.25 5.85 14.48
C GLU A 495 -0.32 5.12 15.81
N VAL A 496 -1.52 4.63 16.16
CA VAL A 496 -1.75 3.73 17.30
C VAL A 496 -2.57 2.53 16.83
N ILE A 497 -2.02 1.33 17.02
CA ILE A 497 -2.68 0.05 16.73
C ILE A 497 -2.76 -0.73 18.05
N VAL A 498 -3.96 -1.20 18.42
CA VAL A 498 -4.17 -2.00 19.62
C VAL A 498 -5.01 -3.23 19.28
N SER A 499 -4.45 -4.41 19.49
CA SER A 499 -5.05 -5.68 19.08
C SER A 499 -5.07 -6.69 20.22
N VAL A 500 -6.20 -7.34 20.49
CA VAL A 500 -6.36 -8.46 21.45
C VAL A 500 -5.91 -8.09 22.89
N CYS A 501 -6.10 -6.84 23.30
CA CYS A 501 -5.75 -6.37 24.65
C CYS A 501 -6.97 -6.46 25.59
N ASP A 502 -7.34 -7.66 26.01
CA ASP A 502 -8.62 -7.91 26.69
C ASP A 502 -8.79 -7.20 28.03
N LYS A 503 -7.74 -6.90 28.80
CA LYS A 503 -7.87 -6.14 30.06
C LYS A 503 -7.90 -4.62 29.87
N MET A 504 -7.71 -4.12 28.65
CA MET A 504 -7.73 -2.70 28.34
C MET A 504 -9.13 -2.15 28.59
N GLN A 505 -9.26 -1.18 29.50
CA GLN A 505 -10.55 -0.56 29.83
C GLN A 505 -10.73 0.79 29.11
N VAL A 506 -9.63 1.54 28.96
CA VAL A 506 -9.58 2.87 28.33
C VAL A 506 -8.21 3.07 27.72
N LEU A 507 -8.10 3.50 26.46
CA LEU A 507 -6.80 3.84 25.88
C LEU A 507 -6.19 5.08 26.55
N PHE A 508 -6.94 6.18 26.60
CA PHE A 508 -6.49 7.47 27.15
C PHE A 508 -7.37 7.88 28.35
N PRO A 509 -7.01 7.57 29.61
CA PRO A 509 -7.86 7.93 30.74
C PRO A 509 -7.92 9.45 30.94
N ILE A 510 -9.07 9.93 31.44
CA ILE A 510 -9.29 11.34 31.74
C ILE A 510 -8.27 11.82 32.79
N ALA A 511 -7.43 12.78 32.43
CA ALA A 511 -6.78 13.66 33.41
C ALA A 511 -7.79 14.74 33.84
N GLU A 512 -8.72 14.39 34.74
CA GLU A 512 -9.54 15.40 35.44
C GLU A 512 -8.57 16.11 36.40
N LEU A 513 -7.87 17.12 35.92
CA LEU A 513 -7.23 18.10 36.78
C LEU A 513 -8.37 18.82 37.50
N ARG A 514 -8.71 18.36 38.71
CA ARG A 514 -9.51 19.17 39.63
C ARG A 514 -8.67 20.39 40.01
N SER A 515 -8.65 21.40 39.15
CA SER A 515 -8.31 22.75 39.57
C SER A 515 -9.46 23.24 40.43
N ILE A 516 -9.29 23.09 41.74
CA ILE A 516 -9.96 23.96 42.69
C ILE A 516 -9.53 25.38 42.29
N GLU A 517 -10.43 26.11 41.63
CA GLU A 517 -10.42 27.56 41.51
C GLU A 517 -9.06 28.23 41.25
N GLN A 518 -8.39 27.94 40.12
CA GLN A 518 -7.39 28.87 39.57
C GLN A 518 -7.45 28.90 38.04
N GLU A 519 -7.69 30.09 37.50
CA GLU A 519 -7.58 30.48 36.09
C GLU A 519 -6.13 30.33 35.58
N GLY A 520 -5.71 29.10 35.30
CA GLY A 520 -4.47 28.79 34.58
C GLY A 520 -4.77 28.00 33.30
N PRO A 521 -3.86 27.96 32.30
CA PRO A 521 -4.07 27.20 31.07
C PRO A 521 -4.23 25.72 31.40
N SER A 522 -5.36 25.16 31.00
CA SER A 522 -5.75 23.77 31.19
C SER A 522 -4.66 22.83 30.65
N ARG A 523 -4.03 22.02 31.51
CA ARG A 523 -2.93 21.12 31.12
C ARG A 523 -3.49 19.79 30.56
N HIS A 524 -4.07 19.82 29.36
CA HIS A 524 -4.63 18.63 28.70
C HIS A 524 -3.56 17.80 27.96
N LEU A 525 -3.77 16.48 27.87
CA LEU A 525 -3.05 15.58 26.95
C LEU A 525 -3.41 15.98 25.51
N SER A 526 -2.40 16.24 24.66
CA SER A 526 -2.58 16.62 23.25
C SER A 526 -2.01 15.55 22.33
N LEU A 527 -2.84 15.06 21.41
CA LEU A 527 -2.51 14.07 20.37
C LEU A 527 -2.60 14.73 18.96
N GLN A 528 -1.99 15.90 18.83
CA GLN A 528 -2.13 16.76 17.63
C GLN A 528 -1.61 16.17 16.31
N SER A 529 -0.69 15.21 16.37
CA SER A 529 -0.10 14.55 15.19
C SER A 529 -0.73 13.21 14.88
N LEU A 530 -1.68 12.74 15.70
CA LEU A 530 -2.30 11.43 15.54
C LEU A 530 -3.17 11.41 14.29
N LYS A 531 -2.90 10.45 13.41
CA LYS A 531 -3.45 10.29 12.06
C LYS A 531 -4.29 9.03 11.92
N ILE A 532 -3.82 7.93 12.52
CA ILE A 532 -4.40 6.59 12.39
C ILE A 532 -4.61 5.97 13.77
N VAL A 533 -5.83 5.49 14.03
CA VAL A 533 -6.14 4.65 15.20
C VAL A 533 -6.86 3.39 14.74
N GLU A 534 -6.27 2.23 15.02
CA GLU A 534 -6.86 0.91 14.74
C GLU A 534 -6.96 0.09 16.03
N ILE A 535 -8.15 -0.42 16.35
CA ILE A 535 -8.41 -1.21 17.55
C ILE A 535 -9.12 -2.50 17.15
N ASN A 536 -8.59 -3.66 17.54
CA ASN A 536 -9.17 -4.96 17.21
C ASN A 536 -9.23 -5.87 18.45
N GLY A 537 -10.38 -6.48 18.76
CA GLY A 537 -10.44 -7.55 19.76
C GLY A 537 -10.19 -7.09 21.21
N CYS A 538 -10.40 -5.82 21.54
CA CYS A 538 -10.23 -5.27 22.90
C CYS A 538 -11.55 -5.34 23.68
N ASN A 539 -11.86 -6.50 24.26
CA ASN A 539 -13.20 -6.81 24.75
C ASN A 539 -13.67 -6.07 26.01
N ASN A 540 -12.79 -5.57 26.89
CA ASN A 540 -13.20 -4.79 28.08
C ASN A 540 -13.15 -3.27 27.86
N LEU A 541 -12.84 -2.83 26.64
CA LEU A 541 -12.73 -1.41 26.32
C LEU A 541 -14.12 -0.78 26.33
N LYS A 542 -14.34 0.23 27.17
CA LYS A 542 -15.66 0.90 27.30
C LYS A 542 -15.80 2.13 26.41
N TYR A 543 -14.72 2.90 26.30
CA TYR A 543 -14.60 4.03 25.40
C TYR A 543 -13.15 4.25 24.96
N ILE A 544 -12.95 4.94 23.83
CA ILE A 544 -11.63 5.15 23.24
C ILE A 544 -11.02 6.47 23.72
N PHE A 545 -11.73 7.57 23.48
CA PHE A 545 -11.25 8.92 23.78
C PHE A 545 -12.10 9.61 24.83
N PRO A 546 -11.50 10.29 25.81
CA PRO A 546 -12.20 11.31 26.57
C PRO A 546 -12.37 12.55 25.69
N ILE A 547 -13.44 13.32 25.92
CA ILE A 547 -13.73 14.55 25.14
C ILE A 547 -12.55 15.54 25.13
N SER A 548 -11.79 15.62 26.22
CA SER A 548 -10.62 16.50 26.35
C SER A 548 -9.49 16.15 25.37
N VAL A 549 -9.34 14.88 25.03
CA VAL A 549 -8.35 14.40 24.04
C VAL A 549 -8.91 14.52 22.63
N ALA A 550 -10.21 14.25 22.43
CA ALA A 550 -10.86 14.33 21.14
C ALA A 550 -10.72 15.72 20.49
N ASN A 551 -10.72 16.79 21.30
CA ASN A 551 -10.46 18.18 20.85
C ASN A 551 -9.05 18.40 20.28
N SER A 552 -8.08 17.54 20.61
CA SER A 552 -6.70 17.67 20.13
C SER A 552 -6.42 16.86 18.85
N LEU A 553 -7.36 16.02 18.41
CA LEU A 553 -7.20 15.09 17.28
C LEU A 553 -7.45 15.75 15.91
N GLY A 554 -6.88 16.93 15.69
CA GLY A 554 -7.10 17.71 14.46
C GLY A 554 -6.58 17.06 13.17
N GLN A 555 -5.64 16.12 13.26
CA GLN A 555 -5.04 15.41 12.11
C GLN A 555 -5.54 13.98 11.93
N LEU A 556 -6.45 13.48 12.78
CA LEU A 556 -6.91 12.10 12.71
C LEU A 556 -7.73 11.92 11.42
N HIS A 557 -7.26 11.05 10.53
CA HIS A 557 -7.91 10.77 9.26
C HIS A 557 -8.50 9.37 9.17
N THR A 558 -8.00 8.39 9.94
CA THR A 558 -8.49 7.00 9.89
C THR A 558 -8.77 6.48 11.30
N LEU A 559 -9.99 5.98 11.51
CA LEU A 559 -10.42 5.30 12.74
C LEU A 559 -11.03 3.95 12.39
N LYS A 560 -10.40 2.85 12.81
CA LYS A 560 -10.92 1.48 12.62
C LYS A 560 -11.08 0.77 13.96
N ILE A 561 -12.23 0.18 14.18
CA ILE A 561 -12.58 -0.51 15.42
C ILE A 561 -13.29 -1.81 15.05
N GLU A 562 -12.75 -2.93 15.50
CA GLU A 562 -13.23 -4.26 15.18
C GLU A 562 -13.32 -5.14 16.43
N SER A 563 -14.36 -5.96 16.53
CA SER A 563 -14.51 -7.02 17.55
C SER A 563 -14.32 -6.55 19.00
N CYS A 564 -14.82 -5.36 19.36
CA CYS A 564 -14.75 -4.82 20.72
C CYS A 564 -16.10 -4.96 21.44
N SER A 565 -16.30 -6.06 22.16
CA SER A 565 -17.63 -6.48 22.64
C SER A 565 -18.28 -5.63 23.75
N GLN A 566 -17.51 -4.93 24.59
CA GLN A 566 -18.02 -4.02 25.64
C GLN A 566 -17.88 -2.53 25.31
N LEU A 567 -17.53 -2.19 24.06
CA LEU A 567 -17.38 -0.79 23.67
C LEU A 567 -18.77 -0.14 23.62
N GLU A 568 -19.03 0.76 24.57
CA GLU A 568 -20.32 1.45 24.70
C GLU A 568 -20.34 2.75 23.88
N ASP A 569 -19.22 3.47 23.83
CA ASP A 569 -19.08 4.77 23.16
C ASP A 569 -17.66 4.94 22.58
N ILE A 570 -17.49 5.73 21.50
CA ILE A 570 -16.15 6.06 21.00
C ILE A 570 -15.54 7.24 21.78
N ILE A 571 -16.36 8.25 22.11
CA ILE A 571 -15.97 9.45 22.88
C ILE A 571 -16.81 9.54 24.16
N GLN A 572 -16.16 9.69 25.31
CA GLN A 572 -16.83 9.78 26.61
C GLN A 572 -17.37 11.20 26.90
N ASP A 573 -18.69 11.30 27.22
CA ASP A 573 -19.41 12.54 27.51
C ASP A 573 -19.38 12.97 29.00
N ARG A 574 -19.05 14.24 29.24
CA ARG A 574 -19.52 15.03 30.40
C ARG A 574 -19.70 16.51 29.99
N GLN A 575 -20.86 16.83 29.40
CA GLN A 575 -21.45 18.15 29.10
C GLN A 575 -21.43 18.59 27.63
N ALA A 576 -22.61 19.05 27.21
CA ALA A 576 -22.95 19.49 25.88
C ALA A 576 -22.23 20.79 25.47
N ALA A 577 -21.88 20.82 24.19
CA ALA A 577 -21.45 21.96 23.38
C ALA A 577 -19.98 22.39 23.49
N TYR A 578 -19.09 21.78 22.69
CA TYR A 578 -18.02 22.52 21.99
C TYR A 578 -17.68 21.90 20.62
N LYS A 579 -17.34 22.79 19.70
CA LYS A 579 -17.14 22.68 18.25
C LYS A 579 -16.04 21.70 17.79
N CYS A 580 -16.22 21.17 16.57
CA CYS A 580 -15.12 20.78 15.67
C CYS A 580 -14.25 19.58 16.12
N LEU A 581 -14.88 18.52 16.63
CA LEU A 581 -14.19 17.26 16.90
C LEU A 581 -13.75 16.63 15.57
N LEU A 582 -12.48 16.24 15.41
CA LEU A 582 -12.02 15.34 14.34
C LEU A 582 -12.22 15.85 12.89
N GLN A 583 -11.95 17.14 12.63
CA GLN A 583 -12.15 17.80 11.33
C GLN A 583 -11.46 17.14 10.13
N SER A 584 -10.43 16.32 10.34
CA SER A 584 -9.67 15.66 9.26
C SER A 584 -10.11 14.21 9.00
N LEU A 585 -11.14 13.70 9.68
CA LEU A 585 -11.54 12.30 9.63
C LEU A 585 -12.09 11.91 8.25
N ARG A 586 -11.39 11.03 7.53
CA ARG A 586 -11.73 10.58 6.16
C ARG A 586 -12.32 9.19 6.12
N GLU A 587 -11.89 8.30 7.01
CA GLU A 587 -12.27 6.89 7.02
C GLU A 587 -12.65 6.43 8.43
N VAL A 588 -13.86 5.84 8.53
CA VAL A 588 -14.35 5.19 9.75
C VAL A 588 -14.79 3.77 9.41
N SER A 589 -14.26 2.79 10.15
CA SER A 589 -14.68 1.38 10.06
C SER A 589 -15.07 0.86 11.44
N LEU A 590 -16.30 0.39 11.58
CA LEU A 590 -16.91 -0.14 12.81
C LEU A 590 -17.41 -1.56 12.54
N ILE A 591 -16.78 -2.58 13.11
CA ILE A 591 -17.07 -3.99 12.79
C ILE A 591 -17.25 -4.77 14.10
N ASP A 592 -18.33 -5.56 14.20
CA ASP A 592 -18.62 -6.45 15.32
C ASP A 592 -18.60 -5.73 16.69
N LEU A 593 -19.40 -4.65 16.81
CA LEU A 593 -19.50 -3.82 18.03
C LEU A 593 -20.90 -3.93 18.65
N PRO A 594 -21.21 -5.00 19.41
CA PRO A 594 -22.56 -5.31 19.89
C PRO A 594 -23.11 -4.35 20.94
N GLN A 595 -22.26 -3.59 21.66
CA GLN A 595 -22.67 -2.66 22.73
C GLN A 595 -22.54 -1.18 22.34
N LEU A 596 -22.07 -0.87 21.12
CA LEU A 596 -21.84 0.51 20.71
C LEU A 596 -23.17 1.22 20.50
N LYS A 597 -23.44 2.25 21.30
CA LYS A 597 -24.69 3.02 21.25
C LYS A 597 -24.55 4.26 20.37
N GLY A 598 -25.63 4.58 19.65
CA GLY A 598 -25.82 5.89 19.01
C GLY A 598 -26.27 6.91 20.04
N ASN A 599 -25.32 7.59 20.69
CA ASN A 599 -25.58 8.75 21.55
C ASN A 599 -25.30 10.02 20.71
N ASN A 600 -25.77 11.21 21.14
CA ASN A 600 -25.56 12.49 20.44
C ASN A 600 -24.10 12.79 19.98
N VAL A 601 -23.08 12.07 20.50
CA VAL A 601 -21.65 12.24 20.17
C VAL A 601 -21.12 11.20 19.17
N SER A 602 -21.63 9.96 19.14
CA SER A 602 -21.31 9.01 18.06
C SER A 602 -21.94 9.45 16.73
N ASP A 603 -23.07 10.16 16.80
CA ASP A 603 -23.64 10.90 15.66
C ASP A 603 -22.72 12.04 15.16
N ILE A 604 -21.91 12.65 16.05
CA ILE A 604 -20.94 13.71 15.67
C ILE A 604 -19.77 13.14 14.85
N LEU A 605 -19.41 11.87 15.04
CA LEU A 605 -18.34 11.21 14.26
C LEU A 605 -18.77 10.97 12.81
N LEU A 606 -20.03 10.60 12.60
CA LEU A 606 -20.57 10.25 11.29
C LEU A 606 -20.99 11.49 10.47
N THR A 607 -21.14 12.63 11.13
CA THR A 607 -21.47 13.95 10.53
C THR A 607 -20.27 14.80 10.13
N GLN A 608 -19.04 14.30 10.32
CA GLN A 608 -17.84 15.06 9.94
C GLN A 608 -17.84 15.37 8.44
N SER A 609 -17.69 16.65 8.11
CA SER A 609 -17.71 17.14 6.72
C SER A 609 -16.53 16.66 5.88
N SER A 610 -15.52 16.05 6.49
CA SER A 610 -14.36 15.46 5.81
C SER A 610 -14.51 13.96 5.52
N LEU A 611 -15.55 13.30 6.05
CA LEU A 611 -15.71 11.85 5.95
C LEU A 611 -15.96 11.42 4.50
N GLN A 612 -15.15 10.49 4.00
CA GLN A 612 -15.19 9.96 2.63
C GLN A 612 -15.58 8.48 2.60
N LYS A 613 -15.18 7.70 3.62
CA LYS A 613 -15.43 6.26 3.68
C LYS A 613 -16.05 5.88 5.03
N LEU A 614 -17.16 5.15 4.98
CA LEU A 614 -17.82 4.61 6.16
C LEU A 614 -18.11 3.12 5.97
N LYS A 615 -17.59 2.29 6.88
CA LYS A 615 -17.88 0.87 6.98
C LYS A 615 -18.51 0.55 8.32
N VAL A 616 -19.69 -0.06 8.33
CA VAL A 616 -20.37 -0.52 9.54
C VAL A 616 -20.87 -1.95 9.34
N HIS A 617 -20.36 -2.89 10.13
CA HIS A 617 -20.75 -4.30 10.05
C HIS A 617 -21.09 -4.84 11.44
N ASN A 618 -22.27 -5.43 11.62
CA ASN A 618 -22.69 -6.09 12.87
C ASN A 618 -22.61 -5.19 14.13
N CYS A 619 -23.26 -4.02 14.07
CA CYS A 619 -23.35 -3.07 15.19
C CYS A 619 -24.83 -2.86 15.61
N PRO A 620 -25.49 -3.83 16.26
CA PRO A 620 -26.94 -3.85 16.48
C PRO A 620 -27.50 -2.71 17.35
N GLN A 621 -26.71 -2.13 18.27
CA GLN A 621 -27.15 -1.03 19.15
C GLN A 621 -26.96 0.36 18.52
N LEU A 622 -26.37 0.45 17.33
CA LEU A 622 -26.19 1.69 16.60
C LEU A 622 -27.45 1.95 15.74
N THR A 623 -28.40 2.74 16.27
CA THR A 623 -29.75 2.87 15.69
C THR A 623 -30.00 4.14 14.89
N HIS A 624 -29.17 5.18 15.05
CA HIS A 624 -29.26 6.44 14.30
C HIS A 624 -27.95 6.67 13.55
N PHE A 625 -28.04 7.14 12.31
CA PHE A 625 -26.89 7.43 11.47
C PHE A 625 -27.11 8.76 10.79
N PHE A 626 -26.27 9.74 11.10
CA PHE A 626 -26.18 10.96 10.32
C PHE A 626 -24.97 10.88 9.42
N ILE A 627 -25.18 10.98 8.11
CA ILE A 627 -24.13 10.79 7.11
C ILE A 627 -23.75 12.12 6.45
N SER A 628 -22.45 12.37 6.30
CA SER A 628 -21.92 13.51 5.55
C SER A 628 -22.24 13.42 4.05
N THR A 629 -22.53 14.56 3.43
CA THR A 629 -22.68 14.68 1.97
C THR A 629 -21.38 14.45 1.17
N THR A 630 -20.23 14.42 1.85
CA THR A 630 -18.91 14.16 1.25
C THR A 630 -18.57 12.68 1.08
N ILE A 631 -19.42 11.78 1.57
CA ILE A 631 -19.16 10.34 1.48
C ILE A 631 -19.05 9.88 0.03
N GLN A 632 -18.03 9.07 -0.21
CA GLN A 632 -17.70 8.41 -1.47
C GLN A 632 -17.93 6.88 -1.41
N GLU A 633 -17.69 6.26 -0.26
CA GLU A 633 -17.84 4.80 -0.08
C GLU A 633 -18.68 4.47 1.16
N LEU A 634 -19.75 3.70 0.96
CA LEU A 634 -20.60 3.15 2.03
C LEU A 634 -20.55 1.63 2.00
N VAL A 635 -20.14 1.04 3.12
CA VAL A 635 -20.13 -0.41 3.32
C VAL A 635 -20.97 -0.75 4.55
N PHE A 636 -22.07 -1.47 4.36
CA PHE A 636 -22.93 -1.92 5.45
C PHE A 636 -22.98 -3.44 5.49
N GLY A 637 -22.96 -4.03 6.68
CA GLY A 637 -23.26 -5.45 6.79
C GLY A 637 -23.85 -5.91 8.10
N LYS A 638 -24.62 -7.00 8.05
CA LYS A 638 -25.45 -7.48 9.18
C LYS A 638 -26.28 -6.38 9.84
N MET A 639 -26.77 -5.44 9.03
CA MET A 639 -27.60 -4.31 9.47
C MET A 639 -29.09 -4.68 9.38
N THR A 640 -29.90 -4.10 10.26
CA THR A 640 -31.36 -4.28 10.23
C THR A 640 -32.06 -3.23 9.36
N ASN A 641 -33.30 -3.52 8.92
CA ASN A 641 -34.15 -2.54 8.23
C ASN A 641 -34.33 -1.26 9.05
N GLU A 642 -34.50 -1.38 10.37
CA GLU A 642 -34.72 -0.23 11.27
C GLU A 642 -33.50 0.71 11.26
N GLN A 643 -32.29 0.14 11.40
CA GLN A 643 -31.04 0.90 11.36
C GLN A 643 -30.83 1.61 10.03
N LEU A 644 -31.06 0.93 8.90
CA LEU A 644 -30.93 1.53 7.57
C LEU A 644 -32.06 2.53 7.26
N SER A 645 -33.25 2.36 7.87
CA SER A 645 -34.32 3.33 7.74
C SER A 645 -34.00 4.64 8.45
N ASN A 646 -33.31 4.59 9.59
CA ASN A 646 -32.90 5.75 10.39
C ASN A 646 -31.62 6.46 9.88
N LEU A 647 -31.26 6.28 8.60
CA LEU A 647 -30.18 7.02 7.93
C LEU A 647 -30.68 8.43 7.57
N HIS A 648 -30.08 9.45 8.18
CA HIS A 648 -30.32 10.86 7.88
C HIS A 648 -29.09 11.49 7.22
N LEU A 649 -29.30 12.38 6.24
CA LEU A 649 -28.25 13.27 5.77
C LEU A 649 -28.16 14.48 6.68
N CYS A 650 -26.95 14.90 7.01
CA CYS A 650 -26.72 16.15 7.72
C CYS A 650 -25.90 17.10 6.84
N LYS A 651 -26.41 18.31 6.61
CA LYS A 651 -25.57 19.44 6.23
C LYS A 651 -25.08 20.07 7.52
N TYR A 652 -23.76 20.16 7.70
CA TYR A 652 -23.14 20.70 8.90
C TYR A 652 -23.67 22.10 9.29
N GLU A 653 -24.18 22.87 8.31
CA GLU A 653 -24.79 24.19 8.51
C GLU A 653 -26.20 24.17 9.16
N GLU A 654 -26.94 23.06 9.11
CA GLU A 654 -28.33 22.97 9.61
C GLU A 654 -28.41 22.65 11.12
N LEU A 655 -27.33 22.16 11.74
CA LEU A 655 -27.26 21.90 13.18
C LEU A 655 -27.09 23.18 14.03
N GLU A 656 -26.82 24.33 13.41
CA GLU A 656 -26.63 25.61 14.11
C GLU A 656 -27.94 26.39 14.38
N GLN A 657 -29.09 25.98 13.82
CA GLN A 657 -30.31 26.82 13.82
C GLN A 657 -31.53 26.31 14.63
N ASP A 658 -31.44 25.19 15.34
CA ASP A 658 -32.63 24.66 16.03
C ASP A 658 -32.85 25.27 17.43
N GLN A 659 -33.17 26.57 17.44
CA GLN A 659 -34.13 27.17 18.36
C GLN A 659 -34.89 28.28 17.62
N THR A 660 -35.83 27.92 16.73
CA THR A 660 -37.17 28.51 16.55
C THR A 660 -37.74 28.23 15.15
N SER A 661 -38.92 27.60 15.13
CA SER A 661 -39.93 27.49 14.07
C SER A 661 -39.72 28.16 12.71
N SER A 662 -39.86 27.43 11.60
CA SER A 662 -40.99 27.56 10.64
C SER A 662 -40.81 26.69 9.38
N GLN A 663 -41.94 26.42 8.71
CA GLN A 663 -42.18 25.43 7.66
C GLN A 663 -41.35 25.58 6.37
N ASP A 664 -41.01 24.42 5.81
CA ASP A 664 -41.07 24.03 4.39
C ASP A 664 -40.29 24.82 3.34
N HIS A 665 -38.99 24.54 3.23
CA HIS A 665 -38.30 24.35 1.94
C HIS A 665 -37.26 23.22 2.05
N LEU A 666 -37.74 21.97 2.08
CA LEU A 666 -36.89 20.79 2.27
C LEU A 666 -36.27 20.32 0.94
N LEU A 667 -34.94 20.35 0.86
CA LEU A 667 -34.14 19.92 -0.29
C LEU A 667 -34.07 18.38 -0.43
N PRO A 668 -33.80 17.83 -1.63
CA PRO A 668 -33.55 16.40 -1.85
C PRO A 668 -32.41 15.85 -0.98
N ILE A 669 -32.54 14.60 -0.54
CA ILE A 669 -31.45 13.82 0.08
C ILE A 669 -30.52 13.40 -1.07
N CYS A 670 -29.44 14.14 -1.29
CA CYS A 670 -28.49 13.89 -2.37
C CYS A 670 -27.15 13.42 -1.80
N PHE A 671 -26.63 12.31 -2.31
CA PHE A 671 -25.26 11.85 -2.10
C PHE A 671 -24.43 12.21 -3.34
N PRO A 672 -23.99 13.47 -3.50
CA PRO A 672 -23.37 13.94 -4.72
C PRO A 672 -22.01 13.27 -4.98
N ASN A 673 -21.31 12.82 -3.95
CA ASN A 673 -19.95 12.26 -4.10
C ASN A 673 -19.90 10.75 -3.99
N LEU A 674 -21.03 10.06 -3.77
CA LEU A 674 -21.06 8.63 -3.53
C LEU A 674 -20.73 7.85 -4.80
N ILE A 675 -19.70 7.01 -4.73
CA ILE A 675 -19.14 6.20 -5.82
C ILE A 675 -19.47 4.72 -5.60
N LEU A 676 -19.43 4.24 -4.36
CA LEU A 676 -19.60 2.82 -4.02
C LEU A 676 -20.62 2.62 -2.90
N ILE A 677 -21.53 1.68 -3.12
CA ILE A 677 -22.37 1.07 -2.08
C ILE A 677 -22.08 -0.44 -2.06
N ASP A 678 -21.75 -0.97 -0.90
CA ASP A 678 -21.50 -2.40 -0.67
C ASP A 678 -22.29 -2.89 0.55
N ILE A 679 -23.16 -3.88 0.34
CA ILE A 679 -24.10 -4.40 1.34
C ILE A 679 -23.86 -5.89 1.54
N LEU A 680 -23.54 -6.30 2.75
CA LEU A 680 -23.03 -7.63 3.06
C LEU A 680 -23.84 -8.29 4.18
N GLU A 681 -24.41 -9.47 3.95
CA GLU A 681 -25.04 -10.29 5.02
C GLU A 681 -26.19 -9.57 5.78
N CYS A 682 -26.89 -8.62 5.14
CA CYS A 682 -28.04 -7.94 5.72
C CYS A 682 -29.32 -8.78 5.54
N GLU A 683 -29.44 -9.89 6.28
CA GLU A 683 -30.50 -10.89 6.08
C GLU A 683 -31.92 -10.37 6.29
N SER A 684 -32.12 -9.38 7.16
CA SER A 684 -33.44 -8.79 7.41
C SER A 684 -33.81 -7.70 6.41
N LEU A 685 -32.86 -7.22 5.59
CA LEU A 685 -33.05 -6.08 4.71
C LEU A 685 -34.02 -6.42 3.59
N LYS A 686 -35.17 -5.74 3.52
CA LYS A 686 -36.18 -5.98 2.48
C LYS A 686 -35.90 -5.23 1.18
N SER A 687 -35.39 -4.00 1.31
CA SER A 687 -34.99 -3.14 0.20
C SER A 687 -33.88 -2.19 0.62
N LEU A 688 -32.98 -1.83 -0.30
CA LEU A 688 -31.80 -1.00 -0.01
C LEU A 688 -32.14 0.45 0.30
N PHE A 689 -33.18 1.00 -0.32
CA PHE A 689 -33.56 2.41 -0.18
C PHE A 689 -34.87 2.63 0.59
N PRO A 690 -35.04 2.18 1.85
CA PRO A 690 -36.29 2.39 2.58
C PRO A 690 -36.39 3.79 3.22
N ILE A 691 -35.57 4.78 2.80
CA ILE A 691 -35.34 6.06 3.49
C ILE A 691 -36.64 6.89 3.56
N ILE A 692 -37.35 6.71 4.67
CA ILE A 692 -38.18 7.64 5.42
C ILE A 692 -38.99 8.66 4.58
N ALA A 693 -40.24 8.26 4.34
CA ALA A 693 -41.40 9.13 4.28
C ALA A 693 -41.88 9.58 5.69
N ALA A 694 -40.97 9.81 6.66
CA ALA A 694 -41.35 10.49 7.90
C ALA A 694 -41.41 11.99 7.62
N GLN A 695 -42.62 12.52 7.83
CA GLN A 695 -43.07 13.89 7.57
C GLN A 695 -43.44 14.19 6.11
N GLY A 696 -44.42 13.43 5.59
CA GLY A 696 -45.48 13.95 4.71
C GLY A 696 -45.08 14.56 3.36
N SER A 697 -43.82 14.48 2.96
CA SER A 697 -43.29 15.08 1.74
C SER A 697 -42.37 14.09 1.02
N SER A 698 -42.63 13.88 -0.27
CA SER A 698 -41.86 12.98 -1.14
C SER A 698 -40.45 13.54 -1.37
N LYS A 699 -39.53 13.29 -0.44
CA LYS A 699 -38.12 13.68 -0.56
C LYS A 699 -37.45 12.83 -1.63
N LYS A 700 -36.74 13.48 -2.57
CA LYS A 700 -36.02 12.81 -3.65
C LYS A 700 -34.67 12.26 -3.13
N LEU A 701 -34.40 10.96 -3.30
CA LEU A 701 -33.07 10.37 -3.10
C LEU A 701 -32.28 10.39 -4.41
N ASN A 702 -31.11 11.03 -4.46
CA ASN A 702 -30.27 11.11 -5.66
C ASN A 702 -28.81 10.77 -5.35
N ALA A 703 -28.24 9.79 -6.05
CA ALA A 703 -26.81 9.43 -5.98
C ALA A 703 -26.22 9.46 -7.40
N PRO A 704 -26.05 10.66 -7.99
CA PRO A 704 -25.80 10.82 -9.42
C PRO A 704 -24.44 10.28 -9.89
N ASN A 705 -23.49 10.17 -8.96
CA ASN A 705 -22.12 9.73 -9.23
C ASN A 705 -21.84 8.29 -8.80
N LEU A 706 -22.87 7.52 -8.39
CA LEU A 706 -22.71 6.13 -8.00
C LEU A 706 -22.19 5.31 -9.19
N GLN A 707 -21.08 4.60 -9.01
CA GLN A 707 -20.42 3.80 -10.03
C GLN A 707 -20.51 2.30 -9.74
N ILE A 708 -20.48 1.90 -8.47
CA ILE A 708 -20.42 0.49 -8.07
C ILE A 708 -21.52 0.20 -7.03
N LEU A 709 -22.33 -0.82 -7.30
CA LEU A 709 -23.31 -1.37 -6.37
C LEU A 709 -23.03 -2.86 -6.14
N LYS A 710 -22.74 -3.24 -4.90
CA LYS A 710 -22.50 -4.61 -4.47
C LYS A 710 -23.50 -5.02 -3.39
N ILE A 711 -24.13 -6.17 -3.56
CA ILE A 711 -25.07 -6.75 -2.60
C ILE A 711 -24.77 -8.24 -2.47
N GLU A 712 -24.30 -8.67 -1.31
CA GLU A 712 -23.96 -10.07 -1.02
C GLU A 712 -24.76 -10.61 0.17
N SER A 713 -25.27 -11.83 0.04
CA SER A 713 -25.89 -12.62 1.12
C SER A 713 -27.04 -11.91 1.85
N CYS A 714 -27.82 -11.08 1.14
CA CYS A 714 -28.99 -10.38 1.68
C CYS A 714 -30.27 -11.17 1.38
N SER A 715 -30.49 -12.27 2.10
CA SER A 715 -31.54 -13.24 1.80
C SER A 715 -32.96 -12.70 1.94
N GLY A 716 -33.22 -11.75 2.85
CA GLY A 716 -34.54 -11.10 3.01
C GLY A 716 -34.87 -10.03 1.97
N MET A 717 -33.94 -9.69 1.07
CA MET A 717 -34.15 -8.64 0.08
C MET A 717 -35.14 -9.12 -0.97
N GLU A 718 -36.27 -8.42 -1.09
CA GLU A 718 -37.33 -8.73 -2.07
C GLU A 718 -37.13 -7.90 -3.35
N GLU A 719 -36.65 -6.67 -3.20
CA GLU A 719 -36.38 -5.71 -4.28
C GLU A 719 -35.28 -4.70 -3.88
N ILE A 720 -34.46 -4.24 -4.82
CA ILE A 720 -33.43 -3.22 -4.52
C ILE A 720 -34.07 -1.84 -4.32
N ILE A 721 -35.04 -1.48 -5.17
CA ILE A 721 -35.76 -0.21 -5.18
C ILE A 721 -37.26 -0.45 -5.05
N GLN A 722 -37.92 0.26 -4.12
CA GLN A 722 -39.37 0.22 -3.94
C GLN A 722 -40.09 0.89 -5.14
N PRO A 723 -41.18 0.32 -5.68
CA PRO A 723 -41.94 0.89 -6.80
C PRO A 723 -42.42 2.33 -6.58
N SER A 724 -42.69 2.72 -5.33
CA SER A 724 -43.08 4.08 -4.94
C SER A 724 -41.98 5.14 -5.14
N GLN A 725 -40.73 4.72 -5.34
CA GLN A 725 -39.53 5.56 -5.45
C GLN A 725 -38.97 5.64 -6.87
N VAL A 726 -39.63 5.00 -7.82
CA VAL A 726 -39.24 4.90 -9.23
C VAL A 726 -39.04 6.25 -9.92
N SER A 727 -39.85 7.26 -9.58
CA SER A 727 -39.76 8.61 -10.18
C SER A 727 -38.65 9.49 -9.56
N ILE A 728 -37.87 8.93 -8.62
CA ILE A 728 -36.99 9.67 -7.72
C ILE A 728 -35.51 9.32 -7.90
N ILE A 729 -35.18 8.07 -8.27
CA ILE A 729 -33.80 7.55 -8.29
C ILE A 729 -33.25 7.52 -9.73
N SER A 730 -32.00 7.96 -9.92
CA SER A 730 -31.28 7.97 -11.21
C SER A 730 -29.86 7.43 -11.04
N PHE A 731 -29.48 6.41 -11.81
CA PHE A 731 -28.17 5.75 -11.78
C PHE A 731 -27.30 6.06 -13.02
N GLN A 732 -27.24 7.33 -13.41
CA GLN A 732 -26.59 7.79 -14.64
C GLN A 732 -25.08 7.49 -14.76
N CYS A 733 -24.41 7.19 -13.65
CA CYS A 733 -22.99 6.88 -13.62
C CYS A 733 -22.66 5.44 -13.22
N LEU A 734 -23.67 4.57 -13.03
CA LEU A 734 -23.45 3.21 -12.56
C LEU A 734 -22.72 2.40 -13.64
N ARG A 735 -21.58 1.81 -13.27
CA ARG A 735 -20.69 1.03 -14.14
C ARG A 735 -20.72 -0.45 -13.80
N GLU A 736 -20.89 -0.78 -12.52
CA GLU A 736 -20.80 -2.16 -12.06
C GLU A 736 -21.93 -2.48 -11.07
N VAL A 737 -22.60 -3.60 -11.30
CA VAL A 737 -23.55 -4.19 -10.37
C VAL A 737 -23.16 -5.64 -10.09
N GLN A 738 -22.95 -5.96 -8.82
CA GLN A 738 -22.72 -7.33 -8.35
C GLN A 738 -23.77 -7.73 -7.32
N VAL A 739 -24.52 -8.80 -7.57
CA VAL A 739 -25.50 -9.35 -6.63
C VAL A 739 -25.27 -10.83 -6.42
N THR A 740 -24.94 -11.22 -5.19
CA THR A 740 -24.55 -12.58 -4.86
C THR A 740 -25.38 -13.12 -3.70
N LYS A 741 -25.89 -14.36 -3.81
CA LYS A 741 -26.64 -15.07 -2.72
C LYS A 741 -27.87 -14.30 -2.17
N CYS A 742 -28.58 -13.53 -2.99
CA CYS A 742 -29.79 -12.80 -2.61
C CYS A 742 -31.05 -13.58 -3.00
N ASN A 743 -31.43 -14.57 -2.18
CA ASN A 743 -32.36 -15.62 -2.59
C ASN A 743 -33.82 -15.21 -2.74
N ASN A 744 -34.31 -14.16 -2.06
CA ASN A 744 -35.70 -13.69 -2.19
C ASN A 744 -35.86 -12.57 -3.22
N LEU A 745 -34.76 -12.10 -3.82
CA LEU A 745 -34.77 -10.99 -4.77
C LEU A 745 -35.44 -11.46 -6.06
N LYS A 746 -36.61 -10.91 -6.39
CA LYS A 746 -37.36 -11.33 -7.57
C LYS A 746 -36.87 -10.67 -8.85
N PHE A 747 -36.52 -9.39 -8.77
CA PHE A 747 -35.98 -8.62 -9.87
C PHE A 747 -34.92 -7.63 -9.42
N LEU A 748 -33.98 -7.29 -10.31
CA LEU A 748 -32.88 -6.37 -10.02
C LEU A 748 -33.35 -4.91 -10.04
N PHE A 749 -33.95 -4.48 -11.16
CA PHE A 749 -34.46 -3.12 -11.33
C PHE A 749 -35.81 -3.07 -12.04
N PRO A 750 -36.70 -2.13 -11.68
CA PRO A 750 -37.87 -1.81 -12.50
C PRO A 750 -37.47 -1.09 -13.79
N MET A 751 -38.24 -1.28 -14.87
CA MET A 751 -37.91 -0.78 -16.23
C MET A 751 -37.62 0.73 -16.32
N CYS A 752 -38.29 1.54 -15.52
CA CYS A 752 -38.04 2.97 -15.36
C CYS A 752 -36.60 3.34 -14.94
N VAL A 753 -35.95 2.51 -14.10
CA VAL A 753 -34.58 2.71 -13.63
C VAL A 753 -33.58 2.28 -14.69
N ALA A 754 -33.92 1.26 -15.48
CA ALA A 754 -33.08 0.75 -16.57
C ALA A 754 -32.71 1.84 -17.59
N ASN A 755 -33.60 2.83 -17.81
CA ASN A 755 -33.33 3.98 -18.68
C ASN A 755 -32.17 4.87 -18.21
N SER A 756 -31.79 4.78 -16.92
CA SER A 756 -30.65 5.51 -16.37
C SER A 756 -29.34 4.73 -16.39
N LEU A 757 -29.35 3.43 -16.74
CA LEU A 757 -28.19 2.52 -16.69
C LEU A 757 -27.31 2.54 -17.94
N GLY A 758 -27.36 3.60 -18.75
CA GLY A 758 -26.64 3.68 -20.04
C GLY A 758 -25.11 3.57 -19.96
N LYS A 759 -24.51 3.77 -18.77
CA LYS A 759 -23.07 3.62 -18.52
C LYS A 759 -22.68 2.29 -17.86
N LEU A 760 -23.63 1.39 -17.62
CA LEU A 760 -23.35 0.09 -17.00
C LEU A 760 -22.43 -0.71 -17.92
N GLN A 761 -21.32 -1.23 -17.38
CA GLN A 761 -20.28 -2.00 -18.08
C GLN A 761 -20.28 -3.45 -17.66
N THR A 762 -20.47 -3.73 -16.37
CA THR A 762 -20.40 -5.07 -15.81
C THR A 762 -21.63 -5.38 -14.98
N LEU A 763 -22.29 -6.49 -15.30
CA LEU A 763 -23.41 -7.05 -14.53
C LEU A 763 -23.07 -8.47 -14.09
N LYS A 764 -23.00 -8.68 -12.79
CA LYS A 764 -22.67 -9.98 -12.20
C LYS A 764 -23.77 -10.40 -11.22
N ILE A 765 -24.41 -11.54 -11.45
CA ILE A 765 -25.43 -12.10 -10.57
C ILE A 765 -25.12 -13.56 -10.28
N GLU A 766 -24.85 -13.90 -9.02
CA GLU A 766 -24.45 -15.24 -8.63
C GLU A 766 -25.37 -15.78 -7.52
N ARG A 767 -25.82 -17.03 -7.66
CA ARG A 767 -26.52 -17.78 -6.60
C ARG A 767 -27.79 -17.08 -6.09
N CYS A 768 -28.51 -16.34 -6.95
CA CYS A 768 -29.76 -15.66 -6.60
C CYS A 768 -30.97 -16.50 -7.03
N PHE A 769 -31.28 -17.55 -6.26
CA PHE A 769 -32.19 -18.60 -6.69
C PHE A 769 -33.64 -18.15 -6.96
N GLY A 770 -34.13 -17.13 -6.25
CA GLY A 770 -35.49 -16.60 -6.40
C GLY A 770 -35.65 -15.54 -7.50
N MET A 771 -34.57 -15.18 -8.20
CA MET A 771 -34.63 -14.16 -9.27
C MET A 771 -35.43 -14.68 -10.45
N GLU A 772 -36.52 -13.98 -10.79
CA GLU A 772 -37.43 -14.31 -11.89
C GLU A 772 -37.06 -13.53 -13.15
N GLU A 773 -36.66 -12.25 -13.00
CA GLU A 773 -36.37 -11.32 -14.10
C GLU A 773 -35.25 -10.35 -13.70
N ILE A 774 -34.33 -9.97 -14.60
CA ILE A 774 -33.36 -8.91 -14.27
C ILE A 774 -34.04 -7.54 -14.29
N ILE A 775 -34.86 -7.26 -15.31
CA ILE A 775 -35.59 -6.00 -15.47
C ILE A 775 -37.10 -6.24 -15.50
N GLN A 776 -37.83 -5.67 -14.53
CA GLN A 776 -39.28 -5.81 -14.45
C GLN A 776 -40.02 -4.87 -15.42
N PRO A 777 -40.84 -5.37 -16.37
CA PRO A 777 -41.58 -4.55 -17.33
C PRO A 777 -42.68 -3.73 -16.66
N THR A 778 -42.62 -2.39 -16.76
CA THR A 778 -43.63 -1.53 -16.11
C THR A 778 -44.32 -0.50 -17.02
N GLN A 779 -43.75 -0.08 -18.17
CA GLN A 779 -44.41 0.60 -19.32
C GLN A 779 -43.48 0.68 -20.55
N VAL A 780 -44.04 0.93 -21.74
CA VAL A 780 -43.31 1.03 -23.01
C VAL A 780 -42.38 2.25 -23.00
N SER A 781 -41.11 2.03 -22.75
CA SER A 781 -40.04 3.03 -22.93
C SER A 781 -38.82 2.39 -23.58
N THR A 782 -38.09 3.19 -24.35
CA THR A 782 -36.86 2.80 -25.05
C THR A 782 -35.68 2.77 -24.08
N ILE A 783 -34.90 1.68 -24.10
CA ILE A 783 -33.91 1.30 -23.08
C ILE A 783 -32.47 1.61 -23.54
N SER A 784 -31.54 1.78 -22.58
CA SER A 784 -30.11 1.98 -22.82
C SER A 784 -29.25 1.10 -21.90
N PHE A 785 -28.73 -0.02 -22.42
CA PHE A 785 -27.52 -0.71 -21.92
C PHE A 785 -26.34 -0.49 -22.89
N GLN A 786 -26.21 0.74 -23.41
CA GLN A 786 -25.29 1.07 -24.51
C GLN A 786 -23.81 0.78 -24.22
N CYS A 787 -23.40 0.73 -22.95
CA CYS A 787 -22.02 0.50 -22.54
C CYS A 787 -21.77 -0.90 -21.95
N LEU A 788 -22.76 -1.80 -21.93
CA LEU A 788 -22.64 -3.09 -21.25
C LEU A 788 -21.65 -3.99 -21.99
N ARG A 789 -20.60 -4.44 -21.29
CA ARG A 789 -19.49 -5.24 -21.85
C ARG A 789 -19.46 -6.66 -21.30
N GLU A 790 -19.79 -6.83 -20.03
CA GLU A 790 -19.65 -8.11 -19.34
C GLU A 790 -20.93 -8.47 -18.59
N VAL A 791 -21.45 -9.67 -18.83
CA VAL A 791 -22.61 -10.21 -18.13
C VAL A 791 -22.31 -11.62 -17.64
N HIS A 792 -22.22 -11.80 -16.33
CA HIS A 792 -21.95 -13.09 -15.69
C HIS A 792 -23.13 -13.49 -14.81
N ILE A 793 -23.82 -14.57 -15.15
CA ILE A 793 -24.95 -15.10 -14.38
C ILE A 793 -24.67 -16.54 -14.00
N THR A 794 -24.61 -16.81 -12.69
CA THR A 794 -24.31 -18.16 -12.19
C THR A 794 -25.37 -18.60 -11.18
N GLU A 795 -25.87 -19.83 -11.28
CA GLU A 795 -26.79 -20.44 -10.31
C GLU A 795 -28.07 -19.62 -10.03
N CYS A 796 -28.67 -18.99 -11.05
CA CYS A 796 -29.92 -18.22 -10.94
C CYS A 796 -31.13 -19.02 -11.49
N ASN A 797 -31.64 -19.94 -10.68
CA ASN A 797 -32.50 -21.04 -11.16
C ASN A 797 -33.92 -20.66 -11.57
N ASN A 798 -34.50 -19.57 -11.06
CA ASN A 798 -35.85 -19.13 -11.45
C ASN A 798 -35.87 -18.16 -12.64
N LEU A 799 -34.68 -17.73 -13.10
CA LEU A 799 -34.57 -16.73 -14.16
C LEU A 799 -34.90 -17.38 -15.51
N LYS A 800 -36.02 -17.00 -16.11
CA LYS A 800 -36.49 -17.60 -17.38
C LYS A 800 -35.81 -17.00 -18.60
N PHE A 801 -35.49 -15.72 -18.56
CA PHE A 801 -34.79 -15.02 -19.63
C PHE A 801 -33.83 -13.97 -19.10
N LEU A 802 -32.75 -13.67 -19.84
CA LEU A 802 -31.74 -12.71 -19.41
C LEU A 802 -32.21 -11.26 -19.59
N PHE A 803 -32.71 -10.91 -20.78
CA PHE A 803 -33.23 -9.57 -21.07
C PHE A 803 -34.55 -9.62 -21.87
N PRO A 804 -35.46 -8.64 -21.69
CA PRO A 804 -36.62 -8.49 -22.55
C PRO A 804 -36.22 -7.99 -23.96
N THR A 805 -37.02 -8.28 -24.99
CA THR A 805 -36.74 -7.87 -26.39
C THR A 805 -36.43 -6.37 -26.55
N CYS A 806 -37.06 -5.50 -25.76
CA CYS A 806 -36.81 -4.05 -25.81
C CYS A 806 -35.38 -3.63 -25.39
N VAL A 807 -34.61 -4.50 -24.73
CA VAL A 807 -33.19 -4.26 -24.38
C VAL A 807 -32.24 -4.71 -25.49
N ALA A 808 -32.65 -5.67 -26.30
CA ALA A 808 -31.76 -6.41 -27.19
C ALA A 808 -31.02 -5.54 -28.21
N THR A 809 -31.64 -4.47 -28.70
CA THR A 809 -31.03 -3.52 -29.64
C THR A 809 -30.00 -2.58 -28.99
N SER A 810 -29.87 -2.59 -27.66
CA SER A 810 -28.93 -1.70 -26.94
C SER A 810 -27.65 -2.40 -26.48
N LEU A 811 -27.49 -3.71 -26.73
CA LEU A 811 -26.37 -4.55 -26.29
C LEU A 811 -25.20 -4.61 -27.29
N GLU A 812 -25.01 -3.58 -28.12
CA GLU A 812 -24.01 -3.58 -29.20
C GLU A 812 -22.57 -3.74 -28.70
N GLN A 813 -22.28 -3.26 -27.48
CA GLN A 813 -20.95 -3.27 -26.86
C GLN A 813 -20.64 -4.53 -26.05
N LEU A 814 -21.55 -5.51 -25.97
CA LEU A 814 -21.37 -6.72 -25.16
C LEU A 814 -20.18 -7.53 -25.70
N GLN A 815 -19.21 -7.85 -24.83
CA GLN A 815 -17.97 -8.55 -25.16
C GLN A 815 -17.96 -9.96 -24.57
N THR A 816 -18.38 -10.11 -23.32
CA THR A 816 -18.36 -11.39 -22.60
C THR A 816 -19.74 -11.69 -22.02
N LEU A 817 -20.25 -12.88 -22.33
CA LEU A 817 -21.46 -13.44 -21.77
C LEU A 817 -21.16 -14.79 -21.15
N MET A 818 -21.24 -14.89 -19.83
CA MET A 818 -21.07 -16.13 -19.09
C MET A 818 -22.36 -16.50 -18.35
N ILE A 819 -22.88 -17.69 -18.61
CA ILE A 819 -24.08 -18.22 -17.95
C ILE A 819 -23.77 -19.65 -17.48
N GLU A 820 -23.75 -19.86 -16.17
CA GLU A 820 -23.42 -21.16 -15.58
C GLU A 820 -24.54 -21.63 -14.65
N ARG A 821 -24.95 -22.90 -14.76
CA ARG A 821 -25.88 -23.55 -13.83
C ARG A 821 -27.22 -22.83 -13.64
N CYS A 822 -27.73 -22.14 -14.66
CA CYS A 822 -29.02 -21.46 -14.62
C CYS A 822 -30.14 -22.37 -15.15
N PHE A 823 -30.60 -23.32 -14.33
CA PHE A 823 -31.43 -24.42 -14.80
C PHE A 823 -32.82 -24.01 -15.31
N GLY A 824 -33.40 -22.89 -14.86
CA GLY A 824 -34.71 -22.41 -15.33
C GLY A 824 -34.66 -21.51 -16.56
N MET A 825 -33.48 -21.19 -17.07
CA MET A 825 -33.33 -20.27 -18.20
C MET A 825 -33.78 -20.94 -19.50
N GLU A 826 -34.78 -20.34 -20.15
CA GLU A 826 -35.37 -20.82 -21.40
C GLU A 826 -34.79 -20.06 -22.61
N GLU A 827 -34.56 -18.75 -22.50
CA GLU A 827 -34.17 -17.87 -23.61
C GLU A 827 -33.18 -16.78 -23.13
N ILE A 828 -32.23 -16.35 -23.96
CA ILE A 828 -31.38 -15.19 -23.59
C ILE A 828 -32.18 -13.88 -23.76
N ILE A 829 -32.92 -13.74 -24.85
CA ILE A 829 -33.80 -12.59 -25.13
C ILE A 829 -35.25 -13.05 -25.22
N GLN A 830 -36.14 -12.47 -24.42
CA GLN A 830 -37.56 -12.84 -24.36
C GLN A 830 -38.33 -12.48 -25.65
N ASP A 831 -38.97 -13.46 -26.31
CA ASP A 831 -39.89 -13.26 -27.45
C ASP A 831 -39.23 -12.61 -28.70
N SER A 832 -38.05 -13.12 -29.10
CA SER A 832 -37.27 -12.58 -30.22
C SER A 832 -37.83 -12.97 -31.60
N GLN A 833 -39.05 -12.56 -31.96
CA GLN A 833 -39.50 -12.56 -33.37
C GLN A 833 -38.73 -11.54 -34.25
N VAL A 834 -37.70 -10.89 -33.69
CA VAL A 834 -36.94 -9.79 -34.28
C VAL A 834 -35.69 -10.33 -35.00
N SER A 835 -35.75 -10.37 -36.33
CA SER A 835 -34.68 -10.86 -37.21
C SER A 835 -33.43 -9.95 -37.32
N THR A 836 -33.21 -9.02 -36.37
CA THR A 836 -32.22 -7.92 -36.51
C THR A 836 -31.46 -7.59 -35.22
N ILE A 837 -31.19 -8.56 -34.34
CA ILE A 837 -30.31 -8.34 -33.18
C ILE A 837 -28.88 -8.77 -33.55
N SER A 838 -27.91 -7.85 -33.46
CA SER A 838 -26.50 -8.08 -33.81
C SER A 838 -25.58 -7.75 -32.64
N PHE A 839 -24.86 -8.75 -32.13
CA PHE A 839 -23.83 -8.58 -31.09
C PHE A 839 -22.45 -8.35 -31.71
N GLN A 840 -22.19 -7.13 -32.18
CA GLN A 840 -20.99 -6.82 -32.99
C GLN A 840 -19.67 -6.96 -32.20
N CYS A 841 -19.70 -6.69 -30.89
CA CYS A 841 -18.50 -6.71 -30.06
C CYS A 841 -18.30 -8.02 -29.27
N LEU A 842 -19.16 -9.02 -29.44
CA LEU A 842 -19.13 -10.24 -28.63
C LEU A 842 -17.92 -11.08 -28.98
N ARG A 843 -17.09 -11.38 -27.98
CA ARG A 843 -15.83 -12.12 -28.06
C ARG A 843 -15.90 -13.46 -27.36
N GLU A 844 -16.66 -13.54 -26.28
CA GLU A 844 -16.72 -14.73 -25.43
C GLU A 844 -18.16 -15.03 -25.03
N VAL A 845 -18.57 -16.27 -25.28
CA VAL A 845 -19.86 -16.80 -24.81
C VAL A 845 -19.59 -18.16 -24.18
N GLN A 846 -19.82 -18.25 -22.88
CA GLN A 846 -19.75 -19.51 -22.15
C GLN A 846 -21.11 -19.80 -21.53
N VAL A 847 -21.73 -20.90 -21.95
CA VAL A 847 -22.97 -21.38 -21.34
C VAL A 847 -22.77 -22.81 -20.88
N THR A 848 -22.78 -23.03 -19.57
CA THR A 848 -22.52 -24.33 -18.95
C THR A 848 -23.69 -24.75 -18.06
N GLU A 849 -24.10 -26.01 -18.14
CA GLU A 849 -25.12 -26.61 -17.26
C GLU A 849 -26.49 -25.86 -17.25
N CYS A 850 -26.92 -25.31 -18.39
CA CYS A 850 -28.21 -24.59 -18.56
C CYS A 850 -29.22 -25.40 -19.38
N ASN A 851 -29.80 -26.45 -18.79
CA ASN A 851 -30.49 -27.52 -19.52
C ASN A 851 -31.82 -27.14 -20.20
N ASN A 852 -32.48 -26.05 -19.77
CA ASN A 852 -33.76 -25.62 -20.33
C ASN A 852 -33.62 -24.57 -21.44
N LEU A 853 -32.40 -24.16 -21.78
CA LEU A 853 -32.16 -23.12 -22.78
C LEU A 853 -32.51 -23.64 -24.17
N LYS A 854 -33.55 -23.07 -24.80
CA LYS A 854 -34.09 -23.54 -26.08
C LYS A 854 -33.18 -23.22 -27.26
N PHE A 855 -32.57 -22.03 -27.25
CA PHE A 855 -31.67 -21.51 -28.27
C PHE A 855 -30.76 -20.43 -27.66
N LEU A 856 -29.49 -20.37 -28.11
CA LEU A 856 -28.57 -19.29 -27.73
C LEU A 856 -28.93 -18.00 -28.48
N PHE A 857 -29.09 -18.07 -29.80
CA PHE A 857 -29.54 -16.97 -30.65
C PHE A 857 -30.42 -17.54 -31.78
N GLU A 858 -31.62 -17.01 -32.02
CA GLU A 858 -32.41 -17.37 -33.21
C GLU A 858 -31.69 -16.85 -34.47
N CYS A 859 -30.95 -17.75 -35.13
CA CYS A 859 -30.45 -17.65 -36.52
C CYS A 859 -30.12 -16.24 -37.05
N VAL A 860 -28.88 -15.78 -36.82
CA VAL A 860 -27.85 -15.36 -37.81
C VAL A 860 -26.76 -14.63 -37.04
N LEU A 861 -25.71 -15.33 -36.61
CA LEU A 861 -24.32 -14.84 -36.41
C LEU A 861 -23.50 -15.96 -35.76
N LEU A 862 -23.04 -16.92 -36.58
CA LEU A 862 -22.13 -18.00 -36.18
C LEU A 862 -20.80 -17.93 -36.97
N LEU A 863 -20.35 -16.72 -37.32
CA LEU A 863 -19.17 -16.56 -38.19
C LEU A 863 -17.98 -15.76 -37.63
N VAL A 864 -17.88 -15.52 -36.31
CA VAL A 864 -16.68 -14.81 -35.79
C VAL A 864 -15.97 -15.46 -34.58
N LEU A 865 -16.54 -16.44 -33.86
CA LEU A 865 -15.89 -16.93 -32.63
C LEU A 865 -15.37 -18.36 -32.75
N GLY A 866 -14.07 -18.48 -33.00
CA GLY A 866 -13.31 -19.71 -32.84
C GLY A 866 -12.89 -19.90 -31.40
N ASN A 867 -13.71 -20.63 -30.63
CA ASN A 867 -13.36 -21.52 -29.50
C ASN A 867 -14.62 -21.74 -28.66
N TYR A 868 -15.44 -22.73 -29.04
CA TYR A 868 -16.48 -23.25 -28.16
C TYR A 868 -15.92 -24.45 -27.40
N LYS A 869 -15.85 -24.37 -26.07
CA LYS A 869 -16.05 -25.54 -25.21
C LYS A 869 -17.54 -25.57 -24.89
N LEU A 870 -18.27 -26.44 -25.59
CA LEU A 870 -19.60 -26.89 -25.18
C LEU A 870 -19.49 -27.84 -23.99
#